data_AF-A0A1Y3XJS7-F1
#
_entry.id   AF-A0A1Y3XJS7-F1
#
_cell.length_a   1.000
_cell.length_b   1.000
_cell.length_c   1.000
_cell.angle_alpha   90.00
_cell.angle_beta   90.00
_cell.angle_gamma   90.00
#
_symmetry.space_group_name_H-M   'P 1'
#
loop_
_entity.id
_entity.type
_entity.pdbx_description
1 polymer ?
#
loop_
_entity_poly.entity_id
_entity_poly.type
_entity_poly.pdbx_seq_one_letter_code
_entity_poly.pdbx_strand_id
1 'polypeptide(L)'
;MLELLAPAGSMEAVAAAVQNGADAVYLGYGDFNARRNAKNFSREEFAAAVSYCHVRGTKVYLTLNTLLTDRELPQAADFAVEASTLGADAVLVQDMGVLRMVRQVAPDLPIHASTQMTVHNLDGVKMVADLGMTRAVLSRELSRDQIEYICQHSPIEIEVFAHGALCMCYSGQCFLSSVIGGRSGNRGLCAQPCRLKYGWEGKADSYPLSLKDLSLAGYLRQLRKMGVKCVKLEGRMKRPEYVAVVTGIFSRAIHEDREPTPQEMEQLQAAFSRQGFTQGYYLDQQGSHMFGVREETKEPKELFAAARNTYQSGEAQRVPVTFYAMLRPGEPAHVGVKDPEGRVSTVEGPVPEEARTRPLTADAVEKQLARTGGTPYRAERMRVLVEDGLSLPLSTLNALRRDALDGLTKQREQLPQRRTGEYHPGARYENRREAPALTISVRSADQVTQELLDLGPAMVYIPLEELAAHPEKANAPAGTSIGVILPRIAWDREFPQMVENLKKVKDLGVTDALVGNLGMIQVAKELGFNLRGDFGLEVYNAQAVKEYKRLGFSSLTLSFELKFPQIRDISKSLDTELITYGRLPLMIMENCIIQNRTGDCKQGCQGTNILTDRKGAKFPVVKAPGCRNELLNSQKLFLADKAADYRRIGLWAQRLLFTTETPDECVQVTRRYLEQGSWSPNEYTRGLYYRDVE
;
A
#
# COMPACT_ATOMS: atom_id res chain seq x y z
N MET A 1 13.16 17.37 7.20
CA MET A 1 12.28 16.93 8.30
C MET A 1 11.63 15.62 7.88
N LEU A 2 11.47 14.68 8.82
CA LEU A 2 10.81 13.40 8.60
C LEU A 2 9.29 13.61 8.80
N GLU A 3 8.48 13.37 7.77
CA GLU A 3 7.03 13.58 7.81
C GLU A 3 6.33 12.45 8.60
N LEU A 4 5.46 12.78 9.54
CA LEU A 4 4.63 11.83 10.27
C LEU A 4 3.24 11.70 9.63
N LEU A 5 2.97 10.53 9.04
CA LEU A 5 1.68 10.20 8.42
C LEU A 5 0.83 9.32 9.36
N ALA A 6 -0.27 9.89 9.84
CA ALA A 6 -1.19 9.25 10.78
C ALA A 6 -2.47 8.69 10.10
N PRO A 7 -3.05 7.60 10.63
CA PRO A 7 -4.29 7.04 10.12
C PRO A 7 -5.52 7.82 10.59
N ALA A 8 -6.49 8.04 9.71
CA ALA A 8 -7.78 8.60 10.08
C ALA A 8 -8.96 7.78 9.52
N GLY A 9 -9.78 7.25 10.42
CA GLY A 9 -11.01 6.49 10.10
C GLY A 9 -12.31 7.20 10.47
N SER A 10 -12.23 8.42 11.00
CA SER A 10 -13.36 9.28 11.36
C SER A 10 -12.87 10.71 11.56
N MET A 11 -13.78 11.71 11.57
CA MET A 11 -13.41 13.10 11.91
C MET A 11 -12.77 13.21 13.30
N GLU A 12 -13.19 12.40 14.27
CA GLU A 12 -12.56 12.36 15.60
C GLU A 12 -11.12 11.85 15.53
N ALA A 13 -10.85 10.86 14.68
CA ALA A 13 -9.50 10.37 14.44
C ALA A 13 -8.63 11.39 13.70
N VAL A 14 -9.21 12.21 12.80
CA VAL A 14 -8.53 13.37 12.18
C VAL A 14 -8.12 14.35 13.27
N ALA A 15 -9.05 14.77 14.13
CA ALA A 15 -8.75 15.67 15.24
C ALA A 15 -7.67 15.07 16.17
N ALA A 16 -7.79 13.79 16.52
CA ALA A 16 -6.81 13.07 17.32
C ALA A 16 -5.41 13.07 16.69
N ALA A 17 -5.29 12.80 15.39
CA ALA A 17 -4.00 12.83 14.69
C ALA A 17 -3.40 14.25 14.64
N VAL A 18 -4.17 15.22 14.15
CA VAL A 18 -3.71 16.60 13.92
C VAL A 18 -3.32 17.27 15.24
N GLN A 19 -4.16 17.18 16.27
CA GLN A 19 -3.91 17.80 17.58
C GLN A 19 -2.73 17.15 18.33
N ASN A 20 -2.34 15.94 17.94
CA ASN A 20 -1.17 15.25 18.48
C ASN A 20 0.04 15.29 17.52
N GLY A 21 0.04 16.24 16.58
CA GLY A 21 1.23 16.62 15.82
C GLY A 21 1.50 15.80 14.55
N ALA A 22 0.46 15.31 13.88
CA ALA A 22 0.59 14.73 12.54
C ALA A 22 0.90 15.81 11.48
N ASP A 23 1.88 15.55 10.62
CA ASP A 23 2.17 16.37 9.44
C ASP A 23 1.22 16.05 8.28
N ALA A 24 0.75 14.81 8.23
CA ALA A 24 -0.22 14.34 7.25
C ALA A 24 -1.16 13.29 7.86
N VAL A 25 -2.38 13.20 7.32
CA VAL A 25 -3.32 12.11 7.61
C VAL A 25 -3.66 11.35 6.33
N TYR A 26 -3.92 10.04 6.44
CA TYR A 26 -4.50 9.28 5.33
C TYR A 26 -5.86 8.69 5.71
N LEU A 27 -6.81 8.78 4.77
CA LEU A 27 -8.20 8.38 4.98
C LEU A 27 -8.84 7.82 3.72
N GLY A 28 -10.02 7.22 3.88
CA GLY A 28 -10.82 6.67 2.78
C GLY A 28 -12.03 7.55 2.48
N TYR A 29 -12.26 7.80 1.20
CA TYR A 29 -13.47 8.41 0.66
C TYR A 29 -14.15 7.40 -0.27
N GLY A 30 -15.44 7.12 -0.05
CA GLY A 30 -16.14 6.04 -0.74
C GLY A 30 -15.58 4.64 -0.44
N ASP A 31 -15.86 3.67 -1.32
CA ASP A 31 -15.67 2.23 -1.05
C ASP A 31 -14.42 1.60 -1.70
N PHE A 32 -13.56 2.38 -2.37
CA PHE A 32 -12.43 1.87 -3.15
C PHE A 32 -11.09 1.94 -2.41
N ASN A 33 -11.08 1.49 -1.16
CA ASN A 33 -9.91 1.61 -0.28
C ASN A 33 -9.67 0.35 0.57
N ALA A 34 -8.43 0.12 0.99
CA ALA A 34 -8.01 -1.14 1.62
C ALA A 34 -8.60 -1.44 3.04
N ARG A 35 -9.62 -0.69 3.49
CA ARG A 35 -10.38 -0.92 4.74
C ARG A 35 -11.87 -0.58 4.55
N ARG A 36 -12.53 -1.26 3.62
CA ARG A 36 -13.95 -1.04 3.31
C ARG A 36 -14.89 -1.20 4.51
N ASN A 37 -14.48 -1.98 5.51
CA ASN A 37 -15.24 -2.15 6.77
C ASN A 37 -15.07 -0.99 7.76
N ALA A 38 -14.19 -0.01 7.50
CA ALA A 38 -14.10 1.19 8.32
C ALA A 38 -15.25 2.15 7.98
N LYS A 39 -15.62 3.04 8.92
CA LYS A 39 -16.52 4.15 8.59
C LYS A 39 -15.79 5.05 7.57
N ASN A 40 -16.18 4.99 6.30
CA ASN A 40 -15.65 5.88 5.28
C ASN A 40 -16.32 7.26 5.39
N PHE A 41 -15.61 8.29 4.96
CA PHE A 41 -16.09 9.67 5.03
C PHE A 41 -17.14 9.93 3.95
N SER A 42 -18.19 10.68 4.28
CA SER A 42 -19.05 11.33 3.28
C SER A 42 -18.28 12.43 2.54
N ARG A 43 -18.88 13.00 1.48
CA ARG A 43 -18.29 14.12 0.74
C ARG A 43 -18.09 15.35 1.65
N GLU A 44 -19.08 15.64 2.48
CA GLU A 44 -19.08 16.74 3.44
C GLU A 44 -18.07 16.50 4.56
N GLU A 45 -18.02 15.28 5.12
CA GLU A 45 -17.03 14.91 6.13
C GLU A 45 -15.60 14.99 5.54
N PHE A 46 -15.40 14.57 4.29
CA PHE A 46 -14.11 14.68 3.60
C PHE A 46 -13.69 16.13 3.41
N ALA A 47 -14.58 16.99 2.90
CA ALA A 47 -14.30 18.42 2.74
C ALA A 47 -13.99 19.10 4.08
N ALA A 48 -14.74 18.77 5.13
CA ALA A 48 -14.49 19.25 6.48
C ALA A 48 -13.14 18.75 7.03
N ALA A 49 -12.76 17.50 6.76
CA ALA A 49 -11.44 16.97 7.14
C ALA A 49 -10.31 17.74 6.44
N VAL A 50 -10.44 18.02 5.14
CA VAL A 50 -9.44 18.78 4.37
C VAL A 50 -9.30 20.20 4.92
N SER A 51 -10.39 20.95 5.08
CA SER A 51 -10.35 22.29 5.68
C SER A 51 -9.70 22.25 7.08
N TYR A 52 -10.14 21.32 7.95
CA TYR A 52 -9.59 21.19 9.31
C TYR A 52 -8.08 20.95 9.32
N CYS A 53 -7.58 20.12 8.41
CA CYS A 53 -6.16 19.80 8.28
C CYS A 53 -5.37 20.96 7.68
N HIS A 54 -5.82 21.54 6.56
CA HIS A 54 -5.11 22.61 5.85
C HIS A 54 -4.97 23.89 6.68
N VAL A 55 -6.02 24.26 7.42
CA VAL A 55 -5.96 25.38 8.38
C VAL A 55 -4.84 25.16 9.41
N ARG A 56 -4.53 23.92 9.79
CA ARG A 56 -3.47 23.57 10.75
C ARG A 56 -2.14 23.16 10.09
N GLY A 57 -2.05 23.19 8.77
CA GLY A 57 -0.84 22.85 8.02
C GLY A 57 -0.61 21.34 7.86
N THR A 58 -1.62 20.52 8.17
CA THR A 58 -1.59 19.07 7.98
C THR A 58 -2.10 18.72 6.58
N LYS A 59 -1.42 17.81 5.89
CA LYS A 59 -1.84 17.31 4.56
C LYS A 59 -2.85 16.17 4.66
N VAL A 60 -3.65 15.96 3.62
CA VAL A 60 -4.63 14.87 3.51
C VAL A 60 -4.32 13.98 2.31
N TYR A 61 -4.03 12.71 2.57
CA TYR A 61 -3.80 11.70 1.52
C TYR A 61 -4.99 10.77 1.37
N LEU A 62 -5.57 10.72 0.18
CA LEU A 62 -6.66 9.80 -0.15
C LEU A 62 -6.12 8.38 -0.35
N THR A 63 -6.84 7.39 0.17
CA THR A 63 -6.63 5.98 -0.20
C THR A 63 -7.59 5.57 -1.32
N LEU A 64 -7.05 5.27 -2.51
CA LEU A 64 -7.75 4.70 -3.66
C LEU A 64 -6.99 3.44 -4.12
N ASN A 65 -6.73 2.55 -3.17
CA ASN A 65 -5.69 1.53 -3.25
C ASN A 65 -6.25 0.10 -3.17
N THR A 66 -7.31 -0.18 -3.95
CA THR A 66 -7.86 -1.52 -4.14
C THR A 66 -7.92 -1.89 -5.61
N LEU A 67 -7.94 -3.18 -5.91
CA LEU A 67 -8.21 -3.68 -7.26
C LEU A 67 -9.66 -3.40 -7.66
N LEU A 68 -9.89 -2.79 -8.82
CA LEU A 68 -11.22 -2.41 -9.30
C LEU A 68 -11.58 -3.14 -10.58
N THR A 69 -12.85 -3.50 -10.73
CA THR A 69 -13.41 -4.01 -11.99
C THR A 69 -13.67 -2.88 -12.99
N ASP A 70 -13.84 -3.23 -14.26
CA ASP A 70 -14.26 -2.26 -15.30
C ASP A 70 -15.56 -1.51 -14.95
N ARG A 71 -16.45 -2.13 -14.17
CA ARG A 71 -17.72 -1.52 -13.74
C ARG A 71 -17.56 -0.53 -12.59
N GLU A 72 -16.52 -0.69 -11.78
CA GLU A 72 -16.21 0.16 -10.63
C GLU A 72 -15.37 1.39 -11.04
N LEU A 73 -14.59 1.29 -12.12
CA LEU A 73 -13.70 2.37 -12.59
C LEU A 73 -14.40 3.72 -12.86
N PRO A 74 -15.59 3.80 -13.46
CA PRO A 74 -16.27 5.10 -13.66
C PRO A 74 -16.54 5.82 -12.34
N GLN A 75 -17.11 5.12 -11.35
CA GLN A 75 -17.41 5.72 -10.04
C GLN A 75 -16.12 6.09 -9.30
N ALA A 76 -15.06 5.28 -9.42
CA ALA A 76 -13.76 5.61 -8.84
C ALA A 76 -13.12 6.85 -9.48
N ALA A 77 -13.40 7.09 -10.77
CA ALA A 77 -12.95 8.29 -11.46
C ALA A 77 -13.65 9.54 -10.93
N ASP A 78 -14.96 9.47 -10.72
CA ASP A 78 -15.71 10.56 -10.09
C ASP A 78 -15.14 10.89 -8.70
N PHE A 79 -14.87 9.88 -7.88
CA PHE A 79 -14.25 10.08 -6.56
C PHE A 79 -12.85 10.68 -6.62
N ALA A 80 -12.04 10.31 -7.62
CA ALA A 80 -10.71 10.90 -7.81
C ALA A 80 -10.79 12.38 -8.19
N VAL A 81 -11.73 12.75 -9.08
CA VAL A 81 -11.99 14.15 -9.46
C VAL A 81 -12.48 14.95 -8.27
N GLU A 82 -13.46 14.43 -7.53
CA GLU A 82 -14.01 15.08 -6.35
C GLU A 82 -12.95 15.30 -5.29
N ALA A 83 -12.19 14.26 -4.92
CA ALA A 83 -11.15 14.39 -3.92
C ALA A 83 -10.04 15.36 -4.35
N SER A 84 -9.66 15.35 -5.63
CA SER A 84 -8.72 16.33 -6.19
C SER A 84 -9.23 17.77 -6.05
N THR A 85 -10.51 17.99 -6.38
CA THR A 85 -11.18 19.29 -6.33
C THR A 85 -11.38 19.78 -4.88
N LEU A 86 -11.66 18.86 -3.96
CA LEU A 86 -11.82 19.13 -2.54
C LEU A 86 -10.49 19.34 -1.80
N GLY A 87 -9.35 19.23 -2.49
CA GLY A 87 -8.04 19.58 -1.94
C GLY A 87 -7.24 18.42 -1.36
N ALA A 88 -7.50 17.16 -1.71
CA ALA A 88 -6.62 16.06 -1.36
C ALA A 88 -5.18 16.36 -1.80
N ASP A 89 -4.18 16.17 -0.94
CA ASP A 89 -2.78 16.49 -1.26
C ASP A 89 -2.10 15.41 -2.09
N ALA A 90 -2.54 14.16 -1.97
CA ALA A 90 -2.11 13.03 -2.79
C ALA A 90 -3.13 11.89 -2.76
N VAL A 91 -2.99 10.92 -3.67
CA VAL A 91 -3.75 9.67 -3.68
C VAL A 91 -2.83 8.45 -3.69
N LEU A 92 -3.10 7.48 -2.83
CA LEU A 92 -2.41 6.20 -2.81
C LEU A 92 -3.10 5.22 -3.75
N VAL A 93 -2.36 4.64 -4.69
CA VAL A 93 -2.88 3.73 -5.73
C VAL A 93 -2.12 2.40 -5.71
N GLN A 94 -2.81 1.31 -6.05
CA GLN A 94 -2.24 -0.03 -6.26
C GLN A 94 -2.46 -0.50 -7.70
N ASP A 95 -3.71 -0.44 -8.14
CA ASP A 95 -4.15 -0.98 -9.42
C ASP A 95 -3.64 -0.12 -10.60
N MET A 96 -2.95 -0.76 -11.55
CA MET A 96 -2.39 -0.09 -12.74
C MET A 96 -3.46 0.53 -13.64
N GLY A 97 -4.68 -0.01 -13.61
CA GLY A 97 -5.85 0.56 -14.26
C GLY A 97 -6.37 1.80 -13.54
N VAL A 98 -6.35 1.81 -12.20
CA VAL A 98 -6.68 3.01 -11.40
C VAL A 98 -5.64 4.09 -11.62
N LEU A 99 -4.34 3.75 -11.65
CA LEU A 99 -3.27 4.70 -12.00
C LEU A 99 -3.55 5.38 -13.36
N ARG A 100 -3.84 4.55 -14.38
CA ARG A 100 -4.16 5.03 -15.72
C ARG A 100 -5.43 5.89 -15.75
N MET A 101 -6.42 5.58 -14.92
CA MET A 101 -7.66 6.35 -14.78
C MET A 101 -7.39 7.70 -14.09
N VAL A 102 -6.71 7.73 -12.95
CA VAL A 102 -6.44 8.96 -12.18
C VAL A 102 -5.68 9.97 -13.04
N ARG A 103 -4.72 9.50 -13.85
CA ARG A 103 -3.98 10.34 -14.80
C ARG A 103 -4.84 10.99 -15.90
N GLN A 104 -5.98 10.39 -16.24
CA GLN A 104 -6.92 10.99 -17.19
C GLN A 104 -7.78 12.04 -16.51
N VAL A 105 -8.31 11.74 -15.32
CA VAL A 105 -9.37 12.55 -14.71
C VAL A 105 -8.87 13.59 -13.71
N ALA A 106 -7.74 13.34 -13.06
CA ALA A 106 -7.11 14.21 -12.06
C ALA A 106 -5.59 14.28 -12.29
N PRO A 107 -5.12 14.77 -13.47
CA PRO A 107 -3.72 14.72 -13.87
C PRO A 107 -2.75 15.50 -12.96
N ASP A 108 -3.25 16.47 -12.19
CA ASP A 108 -2.44 17.30 -11.29
C ASP A 108 -2.44 16.79 -9.83
N LEU A 109 -3.17 15.72 -9.52
CA LEU A 109 -3.18 15.13 -8.18
C LEU A 109 -1.95 14.22 -8.02
N PRO A 110 -1.04 14.49 -7.07
CA PRO A 110 0.11 13.63 -6.82
C PRO A 110 -0.31 12.19 -6.50
N ILE A 111 0.38 11.22 -7.10
CA ILE A 111 0.08 9.79 -6.93
C ILE A 111 1.22 9.14 -6.14
N HIS A 112 0.88 8.43 -5.07
CA HIS A 112 1.80 7.66 -4.25
C HIS A 112 1.59 6.16 -4.50
N ALA A 113 2.68 5.41 -4.66
CA ALA A 113 2.64 3.95 -4.79
C ALA A 113 2.24 3.33 -3.45
N SER A 114 1.10 2.64 -3.40
CA SER A 114 0.66 1.97 -2.19
C SER A 114 1.58 0.80 -1.83
N THR A 115 1.71 0.48 -0.54
CA THR A 115 2.42 -0.74 -0.06
C THR A 115 1.87 -2.02 -0.69
N GLN A 116 0.64 -2.00 -1.19
CA GLN A 116 0.04 -3.11 -1.92
C GLN A 116 0.61 -3.33 -3.34
N MET A 117 1.41 -2.40 -3.88
CA MET A 117 2.14 -2.61 -5.14
C MET A 117 3.39 -3.49 -4.95
N THR A 118 3.69 -3.88 -3.70
CA THR A 118 4.84 -4.73 -3.36
C THR A 118 6.17 -4.16 -3.88
N VAL A 119 6.41 -2.87 -3.64
CA VAL A 119 7.69 -2.20 -3.99
C VAL A 119 8.72 -2.52 -2.90
N HIS A 120 9.71 -3.33 -3.25
CA HIS A 120 10.64 -3.94 -2.27
C HIS A 120 12.13 -3.91 -2.68
N ASN A 121 12.45 -3.26 -3.79
CA ASN A 121 13.80 -3.06 -4.30
C ASN A 121 13.86 -1.74 -5.08
N LEU A 122 15.08 -1.30 -5.43
CA LEU A 122 15.29 -0.03 -6.11
C LEU A 122 14.65 0.00 -7.51
N ASP A 123 14.69 -1.10 -8.26
CA ASP A 123 14.12 -1.13 -9.61
C ASP A 123 12.58 -1.04 -9.58
N GLY A 124 11.93 -1.57 -8.55
CA GLY A 124 10.51 -1.33 -8.29
C GLY A 124 10.21 0.15 -8.01
N VAL A 125 11.08 0.83 -7.27
CA VAL A 125 10.96 2.28 -7.01
C VAL A 125 11.14 3.10 -8.28
N LYS A 126 12.17 2.80 -9.09
CA LYS A 126 12.36 3.44 -10.40
C LYS A 126 11.16 3.22 -11.32
N MET A 127 10.63 1.99 -11.36
CA MET A 127 9.47 1.66 -12.17
C MET A 127 8.25 2.50 -11.79
N VAL A 128 7.95 2.67 -10.50
CA VAL A 128 6.82 3.54 -10.09
C VAL A 128 7.11 5.03 -10.31
N ALA A 129 8.38 5.46 -10.25
CA ALA A 129 8.79 6.82 -10.62
C ALA A 129 8.59 7.10 -12.12
N ASP A 130 8.96 6.16 -13.00
CA ASP A 130 8.72 6.24 -14.44
C ASP A 130 7.21 6.20 -14.77
N LEU A 131 6.43 5.60 -13.88
CA LEU A 131 4.97 5.68 -13.85
C LEU A 131 4.45 6.98 -13.20
N GLY A 132 5.29 8.00 -13.05
CA GLY A 132 4.93 9.36 -12.61
C GLY A 132 4.44 9.46 -11.17
N MET A 133 4.66 8.44 -10.35
CA MET A 133 4.36 8.52 -8.92
C MET A 133 5.46 9.33 -8.21
N THR A 134 5.08 10.11 -7.21
CA THR A 134 6.01 11.03 -6.51
C THR A 134 6.56 10.49 -5.20
N ARG A 135 5.98 9.38 -4.71
CA ARG A 135 6.39 8.71 -3.47
C ARG A 135 6.09 7.22 -3.55
N ALA A 136 6.97 6.39 -3.00
CA ALA A 136 6.76 4.95 -2.86
C ALA A 136 6.67 4.52 -1.40
N VAL A 137 5.59 3.82 -1.03
CA VAL A 137 5.49 3.14 0.26
C VAL A 137 6.13 1.76 0.13
N LEU A 138 7.28 1.56 0.76
CA LEU A 138 7.99 0.29 0.67
C LEU A 138 7.24 -0.86 1.35
N SER A 139 7.53 -2.08 0.90
CA SER A 139 7.16 -3.31 1.60
C SER A 139 7.67 -3.31 3.05
N ARG A 140 6.94 -3.97 3.94
CA ARG A 140 7.20 -3.95 5.40
C ARG A 140 8.26 -4.97 5.83
N GLU A 141 8.68 -5.80 4.89
CA GLU A 141 9.55 -6.95 5.08
C GLU A 141 11.04 -6.63 4.84
N LEU A 142 11.38 -5.38 4.50
CA LEU A 142 12.75 -4.95 4.22
C LEU A 142 13.56 -4.70 5.50
N SER A 143 14.85 -5.01 5.43
CA SER A 143 15.82 -4.61 6.44
C SER A 143 16.25 -3.15 6.29
N ARG A 144 16.82 -2.58 7.36
CA ARG A 144 17.32 -1.21 7.38
C ARG A 144 18.35 -0.94 6.26
N ASP A 145 19.23 -1.90 5.98
CA ASP A 145 20.29 -1.74 4.99
C ASP A 145 19.71 -1.67 3.57
N GLN A 146 18.63 -2.41 3.30
CA GLN A 146 17.90 -2.32 2.04
C GLN A 146 17.12 -1.01 1.92
N ILE A 147 16.47 -0.57 3.01
CA ILE A 147 15.77 0.72 3.04
C ILE A 147 16.76 1.85 2.79
N GLU A 148 17.93 1.82 3.42
CA GLU A 148 19.00 2.79 3.21
C GLU A 148 19.49 2.79 1.76
N TYR A 149 19.79 1.61 1.20
CA TYR A 149 20.19 1.48 -0.19
C TYR A 149 19.15 2.10 -1.14
N ILE A 150 17.87 1.80 -0.96
CA ILE A 150 16.79 2.37 -1.76
C ILE A 150 16.73 3.89 -1.59
N CYS A 151 16.77 4.40 -0.36
CA CYS A 151 16.68 5.85 -0.11
C CYS A 151 17.82 6.64 -0.76
N GLN A 152 19.04 6.08 -0.77
CA GLN A 152 20.22 6.73 -1.36
C GLN A 152 20.17 6.82 -2.89
N HIS A 153 19.40 5.95 -3.55
CA HIS A 153 19.36 5.84 -5.01
C HIS A 153 17.98 6.14 -5.61
N SER A 154 16.98 6.41 -4.77
CA SER A 154 15.60 6.64 -5.20
C SER A 154 15.45 7.97 -5.93
N PRO A 155 14.77 8.01 -7.09
CA PRO A 155 14.41 9.26 -7.77
C PRO A 155 13.20 9.97 -7.13
N ILE A 156 12.51 9.33 -6.18
CA ILE A 156 11.26 9.82 -5.58
C ILE A 156 11.27 9.65 -4.05
N GLU A 157 10.29 10.21 -3.36
CA GLU A 157 10.22 10.13 -1.90
C GLU A 157 9.96 8.68 -1.42
N ILE A 158 10.60 8.29 -0.31
CA ILE A 158 10.41 6.98 0.32
C ILE A 158 9.59 7.12 1.61
N GLU A 159 8.54 6.30 1.71
CA GLU A 159 7.68 6.14 2.89
C GLU A 159 7.80 4.72 3.44
N VAL A 160 7.91 4.60 4.77
CA VAL A 160 8.01 3.31 5.47
C VAL A 160 6.99 3.24 6.60
N PHE A 161 6.44 2.05 6.87
CA PHE A 161 5.66 1.85 8.09
C PHE A 161 6.59 1.84 9.29
N ALA A 162 6.22 2.59 10.33
CA ALA A 162 6.98 2.65 11.58
C ALA A 162 6.22 2.08 12.77
N HIS A 163 4.90 1.87 12.66
CA HIS A 163 4.10 1.34 13.76
C HIS A 163 2.85 0.59 13.30
N GLY A 164 2.44 -0.41 14.08
CA GLY A 164 1.15 -1.10 13.99
C GLY A 164 1.22 -2.49 13.37
N ALA A 165 0.08 -3.03 12.93
CA ALA A 165 -0.01 -4.45 12.58
C ALA A 165 0.87 -4.84 11.37
N LEU A 166 1.74 -5.84 11.55
CA LEU A 166 2.52 -6.45 10.46
C LEU A 166 1.72 -7.50 9.69
N CYS A 167 1.89 -7.51 8.37
CA CYS A 167 1.42 -8.59 7.52
C CYS A 167 2.48 -9.69 7.47
N MET A 168 2.04 -10.95 7.49
CA MET A 168 2.95 -12.09 7.34
C MET A 168 3.36 -12.32 5.87
N CYS A 169 2.43 -12.04 4.96
CA CYS A 169 2.70 -12.05 3.53
C CYS A 169 3.17 -10.66 3.08
N TYR A 170 4.05 -10.62 2.08
CA TYR A 170 4.32 -9.40 1.31
C TYR A 170 3.01 -8.73 0.88
N SER A 171 2.87 -7.44 1.21
CA SER A 171 1.64 -6.68 0.95
C SER A 171 1.33 -6.62 -0.55
N GLY A 172 0.07 -6.88 -0.93
CA GLY A 172 -0.35 -7.03 -2.34
C GLY A 172 -0.31 -8.48 -2.85
N GLN A 173 0.53 -9.35 -2.28
CA GLN A 173 0.73 -10.72 -2.78
C GLN A 173 -0.07 -11.79 -2.00
N CYS A 174 -1.13 -11.39 -1.28
CA CYS A 174 -1.89 -12.26 -0.38
C CYS A 174 -3.30 -12.55 -0.89
N PHE A 175 -3.55 -13.80 -1.27
CA PHE A 175 -4.83 -14.30 -1.74
C PHE A 175 -5.54 -15.22 -0.73
N LEU A 176 -4.94 -15.45 0.45
CA LEU A 176 -5.46 -16.40 1.44
C LEU A 176 -6.91 -16.08 1.83
N SER A 177 -7.24 -14.81 2.09
CA SER A 177 -8.57 -14.41 2.57
C SER A 177 -9.67 -14.56 1.52
N SER A 178 -9.37 -14.26 0.25
CA SER A 178 -10.34 -14.43 -0.84
C SER A 178 -10.53 -15.89 -1.20
N VAL A 179 -9.46 -16.66 -1.37
CA VAL A 179 -9.58 -18.07 -1.79
C VAL A 179 -10.33 -18.92 -0.77
N ILE A 180 -10.13 -18.70 0.54
CA ILE A 180 -10.81 -19.52 1.57
C ILE A 180 -12.19 -18.99 1.96
N GLY A 181 -12.49 -17.70 1.72
CA GLY A 181 -13.63 -17.03 2.34
C GLY A 181 -14.32 -15.93 1.52
N GLY A 182 -13.91 -15.70 0.27
CA GLY A 182 -14.54 -14.72 -0.64
C GLY A 182 -14.27 -13.26 -0.32
N ARG A 183 -13.43 -12.94 0.67
CA ARG A 183 -13.15 -11.56 1.11
C ARG A 183 -11.73 -11.17 0.76
N SER A 184 -11.53 -10.38 -0.29
CA SER A 184 -10.17 -10.08 -0.78
C SER A 184 -9.43 -9.08 0.09
N GLY A 185 -8.18 -9.40 0.39
CA GLY A 185 -7.29 -8.45 1.06
C GLY A 185 -6.91 -7.28 0.15
N ASN A 186 -6.72 -7.57 -1.14
CA ASN A 186 -6.34 -6.61 -2.17
C ASN A 186 -7.54 -5.76 -2.65
N ARG A 187 -8.76 -6.12 -2.22
CA ARG A 187 -9.98 -5.29 -2.32
C ARG A 187 -10.47 -4.72 -0.98
N GLY A 188 -9.62 -4.76 0.06
CA GLY A 188 -9.86 -4.06 1.32
C GLY A 188 -10.78 -4.75 2.34
N LEU A 189 -11.06 -6.04 2.16
CA LEU A 189 -11.96 -6.84 2.99
C LEU A 189 -11.29 -8.00 3.75
N CYS A 190 -9.95 -8.00 3.84
CA CYS A 190 -9.17 -9.04 4.52
C CYS A 190 -9.79 -9.46 5.88
N ALA A 191 -10.14 -10.75 6.00
CA ALA A 191 -10.70 -11.35 7.21
C ALA A 191 -9.62 -11.78 8.22
N GLN A 192 -8.36 -11.48 7.94
CA GLN A 192 -7.18 -11.80 8.76
C GLN A 192 -7.02 -13.31 9.09
N PRO A 193 -7.17 -14.24 8.13
CA PRO A 193 -7.08 -15.67 8.42
C PRO A 193 -5.70 -16.11 8.95
N CYS A 194 -4.63 -15.41 8.57
CA CYS A 194 -3.29 -15.61 9.15
C CYS A 194 -3.21 -15.40 10.67
N ARG A 195 -4.24 -14.81 11.28
CA ARG A 195 -4.32 -14.58 12.73
C ARG A 195 -5.05 -15.70 13.48
N LEU A 196 -5.55 -16.70 12.76
CA LEU A 196 -6.21 -17.88 13.33
C LEU A 196 -5.21 -18.96 13.72
N LYS A 197 -5.70 -19.99 14.43
CA LYS A 197 -4.90 -21.16 14.79
C LYS A 197 -4.63 -22.05 13.58
N TYR A 198 -3.42 -22.56 13.52
CA TYR A 198 -2.97 -23.60 12.60
C TYR A 198 -2.12 -24.63 13.36
N GLY A 199 -1.92 -25.79 12.74
CA GLY A 199 -1.05 -26.85 13.26
C GLY A 199 -0.25 -27.50 12.14
N TRP A 200 0.87 -28.14 12.46
CA TRP A 200 1.65 -28.88 11.47
C TRP A 200 1.16 -30.33 11.42
N GLU A 201 0.65 -30.77 10.25
CA GLU A 201 0.19 -32.15 10.01
C GLU A 201 -0.83 -32.69 11.03
N GLY A 202 -1.52 -31.80 11.75
CA GLY A 202 -2.33 -32.19 12.91
C GLY A 202 -3.30 -31.11 13.37
N LYS A 203 -3.61 -31.10 14.68
CA LYS A 203 -4.59 -30.19 15.29
C LYS A 203 -4.11 -28.75 15.23
N ALA A 204 -5.02 -27.82 14.90
CA ALA A 204 -4.74 -26.39 14.94
C ALA A 204 -4.61 -25.86 16.38
N ASP A 205 -3.38 -25.79 16.88
CA ASP A 205 -3.05 -25.50 18.28
C ASP A 205 -2.08 -24.31 18.46
N SER A 206 -1.49 -23.79 17.38
CA SER A 206 -0.51 -22.70 17.40
C SER A 206 -0.85 -21.58 16.42
N TYR A 207 -0.04 -20.51 16.39
CA TYR A 207 -0.25 -19.33 15.53
C TYR A 207 0.96 -19.01 14.63
N PRO A 208 1.36 -19.94 13.75
CA PRO A 208 2.60 -19.85 12.97
C PRO A 208 2.57 -18.79 11.86
N LEU A 209 1.46 -18.07 11.69
CA LEU A 209 1.29 -17.00 10.71
C LEU A 209 0.97 -15.63 11.35
N SER A 210 0.87 -15.54 12.68
CA SER A 210 0.48 -14.33 13.39
C SER A 210 1.69 -13.57 13.93
N LEU A 211 2.11 -12.51 13.24
CA LEU A 211 3.19 -11.63 13.69
C LEU A 211 2.79 -10.68 14.83
N LYS A 212 3.74 -10.29 15.67
CA LYS A 212 3.60 -9.14 16.57
C LYS A 212 3.42 -7.86 15.75
N ASP A 213 3.04 -6.78 16.42
CA ASP A 213 2.94 -5.47 15.78
C ASP A 213 4.36 -4.86 15.61
N LEU A 214 4.57 -4.05 14.58
CA LEU A 214 5.79 -3.28 14.35
C LEU A 214 5.84 -2.10 15.32
N SER A 215 7.03 -1.80 15.84
CA SER A 215 7.33 -0.46 16.36
C SER A 215 8.79 -0.09 16.11
N LEU A 216 9.00 0.91 15.26
CA LEU A 216 10.28 1.55 14.97
C LEU A 216 10.43 2.90 15.68
N ALA A 217 9.66 3.12 16.76
CA ALA A 217 9.69 4.36 17.50
C ALA A 217 11.11 4.70 18.03
N GLY A 218 11.89 3.67 18.41
CA GLY A 218 13.29 3.79 18.82
C GLY A 218 14.33 3.86 17.68
N TYR A 219 13.89 4.06 16.44
CA TYR A 219 14.76 4.11 15.25
C TYR A 219 14.48 5.34 14.37
N LEU A 220 13.74 6.34 14.86
CA LEU A 220 13.29 7.47 14.05
C LEU A 220 14.47 8.35 13.56
N ARG A 221 15.50 8.52 14.40
CA ARG A 221 16.74 9.20 14.01
C ARG A 221 17.45 8.46 12.88
N GLN A 222 17.48 7.13 12.95
CA GLN A 222 18.13 6.30 11.93
C GLN A 222 17.36 6.38 10.62
N LEU A 223 16.03 6.22 10.64
CA LEU A 223 15.16 6.36 9.46
C LEU A 223 15.38 7.70 8.76
N ARG A 224 15.40 8.81 9.52
CA ARG A 224 15.69 10.15 8.98
C ARG A 224 17.08 10.24 8.33
N LYS A 225 18.12 9.67 8.97
CA LYS A 225 19.49 9.69 8.45
C LYS A 225 19.65 8.88 7.16
N MET A 226 18.95 7.75 7.04
CA MET A 226 18.96 6.93 5.83
C MET A 226 18.30 7.62 4.63
N GLY A 227 17.53 8.69 4.84
CA GLY A 227 16.83 9.43 3.78
C GLY A 227 15.35 9.09 3.66
N VAL A 228 14.77 8.35 4.61
CA VAL A 228 13.31 8.15 4.66
C VAL A 228 12.64 9.50 4.81
N LYS A 229 11.66 9.76 3.95
CA LYS A 229 10.96 11.04 3.89
C LYS A 229 9.71 11.06 4.76
N CYS A 230 9.03 9.93 4.86
CA CYS A 230 7.79 9.79 5.63
C CYS A 230 7.78 8.49 6.44
N VAL A 231 7.37 8.57 7.71
CA VAL A 231 7.01 7.42 8.52
C VAL A 231 5.49 7.33 8.65
N LYS A 232 4.97 6.14 8.42
CA LYS A 232 3.54 5.85 8.45
C LYS A 232 3.15 5.01 9.65
N LEU A 233 2.10 5.46 10.33
CA LEU A 233 1.45 4.72 11.41
C LEU A 233 0.27 3.92 10.84
N GLU A 234 0.18 2.63 11.14
CA GLU A 234 -1.02 1.85 10.85
C GLU A 234 -2.07 2.07 11.96
N GLY A 235 -3.35 2.14 11.57
CA GLY A 235 -4.42 2.13 12.57
C GLY A 235 -5.76 2.68 12.12
N ARG A 236 -6.10 2.67 10.82
CA ARG A 236 -7.34 3.34 10.34
C ARG A 236 -8.63 2.76 10.92
N MET A 237 -8.61 1.50 11.36
CA MET A 237 -9.74 0.87 12.06
C MET A 237 -9.64 0.97 13.60
N LYS A 238 -8.65 1.69 14.12
CA LYS A 238 -8.47 1.90 15.56
C LYS A 238 -9.27 3.11 16.00
N ARG A 239 -9.54 3.15 17.29
CA ARG A 239 -10.25 4.26 17.94
C ARG A 239 -9.38 5.51 18.04
N PRO A 240 -9.98 6.71 18.10
CA PRO A 240 -9.23 7.98 18.13
C PRO A 240 -8.19 8.07 19.24
N GLU A 241 -8.43 7.48 20.42
CA GLU A 241 -7.46 7.52 21.53
C GLU A 241 -6.17 6.76 21.20
N TYR A 242 -6.25 5.65 20.45
CA TYR A 242 -5.05 4.97 19.96
C TYR A 242 -4.28 5.87 18.99
N VAL A 243 -5.00 6.55 18.08
CA VAL A 243 -4.40 7.47 17.12
C VAL A 243 -3.70 8.62 17.84
N ALA A 244 -4.33 9.22 18.85
CA ALA A 244 -3.75 10.29 19.66
C ALA A 244 -2.47 9.84 20.39
N VAL A 245 -2.50 8.69 21.09
CA VAL A 245 -1.33 8.19 21.84
C VAL A 245 -0.15 7.93 20.91
N VAL A 246 -0.35 7.15 19.84
CA VAL A 246 0.74 6.77 18.94
C VAL A 246 1.27 8.00 18.21
N THR A 247 0.39 8.84 17.64
CA THR A 247 0.81 10.04 16.91
C THR A 247 1.57 11.00 17.82
N GLY A 248 1.09 11.25 19.03
CA GLY A 248 1.74 12.17 19.98
C GLY A 248 3.14 11.72 20.40
N ILE A 249 3.33 10.41 20.62
CA ILE A 249 4.64 9.86 20.97
C ILE A 249 5.61 9.99 19.79
N PHE A 250 5.19 9.60 18.59
CA PHE A 250 6.03 9.71 17.39
C PHE A 250 6.34 11.17 17.04
N SER A 251 5.36 12.07 17.14
CA SER A 251 5.53 13.50 16.87
C SER A 251 6.56 14.13 17.80
N ARG A 252 6.46 13.90 19.12
CA ARG A 252 7.46 14.37 20.09
C ARG A 252 8.84 13.81 19.79
N ALA A 253 8.96 12.51 19.56
CA ALA A 253 10.24 11.88 19.22
C ALA A 253 10.88 12.48 17.96
N ILE A 254 10.08 12.79 16.93
CA ILE A 254 10.55 13.43 15.69
C ILE A 254 10.96 14.90 15.93
N HIS A 255 10.12 15.71 16.58
CA HIS A 255 10.35 17.14 16.75
C HIS A 255 11.44 17.46 17.78
N GLU A 256 11.49 16.71 18.89
CA GLU A 256 12.54 16.82 19.91
C GLU A 256 13.83 16.10 19.47
N ASP A 257 13.81 15.46 18.29
CA ASP A 257 14.90 14.69 17.72
C ASP A 257 15.51 13.74 18.75
N ARG A 258 14.69 12.89 19.38
CA ARG A 258 15.11 11.91 20.41
C ARG A 258 14.36 10.58 20.25
N GLU A 259 14.89 9.55 20.89
CA GLU A 259 14.15 8.29 21.01
C GLU A 259 13.07 8.39 22.11
N PRO A 260 12.00 7.59 22.04
CA PRO A 260 10.95 7.55 23.07
C PRO A 260 11.49 7.14 24.43
N THR A 261 10.91 7.71 25.49
CA THR A 261 11.24 7.30 26.86
C THR A 261 10.69 5.90 27.18
N PRO A 262 11.20 5.20 28.22
CA PRO A 262 10.63 3.93 28.65
C PRO A 262 9.12 4.01 28.94
N GLN A 263 8.67 5.11 29.55
CA GLN A 263 7.25 5.36 29.81
C GLN A 263 6.44 5.51 28.52
N GLU A 264 6.97 6.21 27.51
CA GLU A 264 6.31 6.30 26.20
C GLU A 264 6.25 4.93 25.50
N MET A 265 7.28 4.10 25.64
CA MET A 265 7.26 2.74 25.12
C MET A 265 6.20 1.86 25.81
N GLU A 266 6.04 1.98 27.12
CA GLU A 266 4.96 1.32 27.88
C GLU A 266 3.58 1.80 27.42
N GLN A 267 3.41 3.11 27.20
CA GLN A 267 2.16 3.67 26.67
C GLN A 267 1.82 3.12 25.28
N LEU A 268 2.81 3.00 24.38
CA LEU A 268 2.62 2.38 23.07
C LEU A 268 2.14 0.92 23.20
N GLN A 269 2.79 0.13 24.07
CA GLN A 269 2.43 -1.26 24.30
C GLN A 269 1.03 -1.40 24.90
N ALA A 270 0.68 -0.54 25.86
CA ALA A 270 -0.62 -0.52 26.53
C ALA A 270 -1.76 -0.10 25.59
N ALA A 271 -1.50 0.87 24.69
CA ALA A 271 -2.51 1.36 23.75
C ALA A 271 -2.98 0.26 22.81
N PHE A 272 -2.06 -0.52 22.23
CA PHE A 272 -2.35 -1.77 21.54
C PHE A 272 -1.05 -2.51 21.18
N SER A 273 -0.90 -3.76 21.59
CA SER A 273 0.12 -4.65 21.02
C SER A 273 -0.32 -6.11 21.04
N ARG A 274 0.26 -6.92 20.16
CA ARG A 274 0.07 -8.39 20.12
C ARG A 274 1.24 -9.06 20.81
N GLN A 275 1.20 -9.16 22.14
CA GLN A 275 2.33 -9.67 22.95
C GLN A 275 3.63 -8.90 22.71
N GLY A 276 3.52 -7.56 22.72
CA GLY A 276 4.62 -6.64 22.48
C GLY A 276 4.84 -6.32 21.00
N PHE A 277 6.00 -5.70 20.73
CA PHE A 277 6.41 -5.29 19.39
C PHE A 277 7.52 -6.19 18.83
N THR A 278 7.71 -6.14 17.51
CA THR A 278 8.87 -6.72 16.84
C THR A 278 9.50 -5.71 15.87
N GLN A 279 10.81 -5.85 15.67
CA GLN A 279 11.61 -5.12 14.68
C GLN A 279 12.38 -6.10 13.78
N GLY A 280 11.99 -7.38 13.77
CA GLY A 280 12.78 -8.47 13.18
C GLY A 280 13.15 -8.22 11.72
N TYR A 281 12.21 -7.78 10.87
CA TYR A 281 12.54 -7.44 9.48
C TYR A 281 13.54 -6.29 9.38
N TYR A 282 13.26 -5.18 10.08
CA TYR A 282 14.12 -4.00 10.07
C TYR A 282 15.56 -4.29 10.52
N LEU A 283 15.73 -5.17 11.51
CA LEU A 283 17.04 -5.56 12.04
C LEU A 283 17.70 -6.73 11.29
N ASP A 284 17.07 -7.28 10.25
CA ASP A 284 17.46 -8.54 9.58
C ASP A 284 17.62 -9.71 10.58
N GLN A 285 16.68 -9.79 11.53
CA GLN A 285 16.58 -10.80 12.58
C GLN A 285 15.21 -11.49 12.49
N GLN A 286 14.98 -12.25 11.43
CA GLN A 286 13.76 -13.04 11.27
C GLN A 286 13.76 -14.24 12.25
N GLY A 287 12.58 -14.66 12.70
CA GLY A 287 12.44 -15.86 13.51
C GLY A 287 11.12 -15.97 14.26
N SER A 288 11.01 -17.01 15.10
CA SER A 288 9.82 -17.31 15.92
C SER A 288 9.47 -16.21 16.92
N HIS A 289 10.46 -15.43 17.38
CA HIS A 289 10.26 -14.30 18.31
C HIS A 289 9.42 -13.16 17.72
N MET A 290 9.30 -13.09 16.39
CA MET A 290 8.44 -12.12 15.69
C MET A 290 6.96 -12.46 15.79
N PHE A 291 6.58 -13.66 16.24
CA PHE A 291 5.20 -14.13 16.28
C PHE A 291 4.55 -13.84 17.63
N GLY A 292 3.25 -13.57 17.59
CA GLY A 292 2.47 -13.27 18.79
C GLY A 292 0.98 -13.25 18.52
N VAL A 293 0.21 -13.37 19.59
CA VAL A 293 -1.25 -13.31 19.56
C VAL A 293 -1.77 -12.05 20.22
N ARG A 294 -3.02 -11.72 19.92
CA ARG A 294 -3.72 -10.70 20.68
C ARG A 294 -4.12 -11.28 22.03
N GLU A 295 -3.71 -10.63 23.11
CA GLU A 295 -4.17 -10.95 24.45
C GLU A 295 -5.37 -10.07 24.82
N GLU A 296 -6.26 -10.62 25.65
CA GLU A 296 -7.29 -9.83 26.31
C GLU A 296 -6.66 -9.06 27.47
N THR A 297 -6.13 -7.88 27.17
CA THR A 297 -5.60 -6.98 28.20
C THR A 297 -6.67 -6.02 28.70
N LYS A 298 -6.59 -5.63 29.98
CA LYS A 298 -7.45 -4.58 30.54
C LYS A 298 -7.21 -3.29 29.76
N GLU A 299 -8.28 -2.64 29.34
CA GLU A 299 -8.21 -1.37 28.63
C GLU A 299 -7.50 -0.30 29.49
N PRO A 300 -6.52 0.45 28.93
CA PRO A 300 -5.79 1.47 29.66
C PRO A 300 -6.63 2.75 29.78
N LYS A 301 -7.68 2.71 30.62
CA LYS A 301 -8.70 3.76 30.73
C LYS A 301 -8.14 5.15 31.02
N GLU A 302 -7.17 5.26 31.93
CA GLU A 302 -6.54 6.53 32.29
C GLU A 302 -5.74 7.12 31.12
N LEU A 303 -4.95 6.29 30.43
CA LEU A 303 -4.21 6.68 29.23
C LEU A 303 -5.16 7.18 28.13
N PHE A 304 -6.26 6.45 27.88
CA PHE A 304 -7.24 6.84 26.88
C PHE A 304 -8.05 8.08 27.26
N ALA A 305 -8.37 8.27 28.54
CA ALA A 305 -8.99 9.50 29.01
C ALA A 305 -8.05 10.70 28.83
N ALA A 306 -6.77 10.55 29.18
CA ALA A 306 -5.75 11.58 28.96
C ALA A 306 -5.58 11.89 27.47
N ALA A 307 -5.50 10.86 26.62
CA ALA A 307 -5.41 11.01 25.17
C ALA A 307 -6.65 11.69 24.58
N ARG A 308 -7.84 11.37 25.08
CA ARG A 308 -9.08 12.01 24.63
C ARG A 308 -9.08 13.52 24.89
N ASN A 309 -8.57 13.93 26.05
CA ASN A 309 -8.49 15.35 26.40
C ASN A 309 -7.59 16.13 25.44
N THR A 310 -6.57 15.52 24.82
CA THR A 310 -5.63 16.24 23.94
C THR A 310 -6.25 16.74 22.63
N TYR A 311 -7.36 16.14 22.18
CA TYR A 311 -8.06 16.54 20.96
C TYR A 311 -9.50 17.03 21.18
N GLN A 312 -10.02 16.94 22.41
CA GLN A 312 -11.33 17.51 22.78
C GLN A 312 -11.22 18.84 23.54
N SER A 313 -10.10 19.09 24.22
CA SER A 313 -9.93 20.27 25.08
C SER A 313 -8.87 21.23 24.51
N GLY A 314 -9.33 22.24 23.78
CA GLY A 314 -8.48 23.32 23.27
C GLY A 314 -7.81 23.03 21.91
N GLU A 315 -6.82 23.85 21.57
CA GLU A 315 -6.02 23.75 20.34
C GLU A 315 -4.56 23.49 20.73
N ALA A 316 -4.18 22.21 20.74
CA ALA A 316 -2.82 21.77 21.05
C ALA A 316 -1.89 22.06 19.85
N GLN A 317 -2.34 21.74 18.64
CA GLN A 317 -1.59 22.00 17.41
C GLN A 317 -1.99 23.35 16.82
N ARG A 318 -1.16 24.38 17.09
CA ARG A 318 -1.38 25.75 16.61
C ARG A 318 -0.30 26.21 15.65
N VAL A 319 -0.71 26.88 14.58
CA VAL A 319 0.17 27.47 13.57
C VAL A 319 0.84 28.73 14.13
N PRO A 320 2.17 28.83 14.14
CA PRO A 320 2.85 30.05 14.55
C PRO A 320 2.62 31.16 13.52
N VAL A 321 2.17 32.32 13.99
CA VAL A 321 1.95 33.49 13.14
C VAL A 321 2.73 34.70 13.62
N THR A 322 3.12 35.54 12.67
CA THR A 322 3.70 36.86 12.93
C THR A 322 2.63 37.93 12.76
N PHE A 323 2.37 38.71 13.81
CA PHE A 323 1.46 39.86 13.75
C PHE A 323 2.21 41.13 13.39
N TYR A 324 1.52 42.00 12.66
CA TYR A 324 1.94 43.34 12.29
C TYR A 324 0.84 44.32 12.72
N ALA A 325 1.21 45.45 13.32
CA ALA A 325 0.25 46.52 13.60
C ALA A 325 0.90 47.88 13.37
N MET A 326 0.16 48.79 12.73
CA MET A 326 0.59 50.15 12.45
C MET A 326 -0.54 51.13 12.76
N LEU A 327 -0.30 52.01 13.73
CA LEU A 327 -1.24 53.06 14.15
C LEU A 327 -0.53 54.41 14.04
N ARG A 328 -1.08 55.29 13.20
CA ARG A 328 -0.56 56.63 12.92
C ARG A 328 -1.67 57.69 12.99
N PRO A 329 -1.34 58.96 13.29
CA PRO A 329 -2.31 60.05 13.25
C PRO A 329 -2.85 60.24 11.84
N GLY A 330 -4.17 60.40 11.71
CA GLY A 330 -4.82 60.69 10.41
C GLY A 330 -4.91 59.52 9.43
N GLU A 331 -4.31 58.37 9.72
CA GLU A 331 -4.39 57.16 8.91
C GLU A 331 -5.24 56.07 9.60
N PRO A 332 -5.96 55.22 8.84
CA PRO A 332 -6.61 54.03 9.38
C PRO A 332 -5.63 53.12 10.13
N ALA A 333 -6.09 52.51 11.23
CA ALA A 333 -5.26 51.50 11.91
C ALA A 333 -5.12 50.24 11.04
N HIS A 334 -3.90 49.77 10.81
CA HIS A 334 -3.67 48.53 10.06
C HIS A 334 -3.24 47.40 10.99
N VAL A 335 -3.89 46.25 10.88
CA VAL A 335 -3.47 45.00 11.55
C VAL A 335 -3.30 43.92 10.50
N GLY A 336 -2.17 43.22 10.54
CA GLY A 336 -1.87 42.12 9.63
C GLY A 336 -1.36 40.88 10.38
N VAL A 337 -1.56 39.72 9.77
CA VAL A 337 -1.04 38.45 10.25
C VAL A 337 -0.42 37.67 9.10
N LYS A 338 0.74 37.05 9.36
CA LYS A 338 1.49 36.24 8.40
C LYS A 338 1.75 34.84 8.95
N ASP A 339 1.48 33.81 8.14
CA ASP A 339 1.79 32.41 8.47
C ASP A 339 3.21 31.99 8.00
N PRO A 340 3.68 30.78 8.36
CA PRO A 340 5.00 30.28 7.96
C PRO A 340 5.13 30.01 6.45
N GLU A 341 4.01 29.75 5.77
CA GLU A 341 3.95 29.56 4.32
C GLU A 341 3.94 30.90 3.55
N GLY A 342 3.94 32.02 4.26
CA GLY A 342 4.04 33.35 3.70
C GLY A 342 2.72 34.02 3.36
N ARG A 343 1.58 33.38 3.66
CA ARG A 343 0.24 33.96 3.45
C ARG A 343 0.05 35.15 4.39
N VAL A 344 -0.53 36.23 3.89
CA VAL A 344 -0.73 37.48 4.64
C VAL A 344 -2.17 37.92 4.54
N SER A 345 -2.80 38.16 5.68
CA SER A 345 -4.11 38.79 5.80
C SER A 345 -3.95 40.13 6.52
N THR A 346 -4.49 41.19 5.93
CA THR A 346 -4.43 42.56 6.47
C THR A 346 -5.82 43.16 6.50
N VAL A 347 -6.13 43.87 7.59
CA VAL A 347 -7.41 44.53 7.81
C VAL A 347 -7.19 45.97 8.25
N GLU A 348 -8.12 46.83 7.87
CA GLU A 348 -8.14 48.25 8.21
C GLU A 348 -9.20 48.53 9.27
N GLY A 349 -8.84 49.34 10.25
CA GLY A 349 -9.72 49.82 11.30
C GLY A 349 -10.00 51.32 11.18
N PRO A 350 -10.72 51.90 12.15
CA PRO A 350 -10.92 53.33 12.18
C PRO A 350 -9.60 54.07 12.42
N VAL A 351 -9.57 55.36 12.05
CA VAL A 351 -8.45 56.26 12.34
C VAL A 351 -8.30 56.40 13.87
N PRO A 352 -7.10 56.16 14.44
CA PRO A 352 -6.86 56.37 15.87
C PRO A 352 -7.11 57.83 16.27
N GLU A 353 -7.76 58.04 17.41
CA GLU A 353 -8.05 59.37 17.93
C GLU A 353 -6.90 59.86 18.84
N GLU A 354 -6.82 61.17 19.08
CA GLU A 354 -5.94 61.68 20.13
C GLU A 354 -6.40 61.20 21.52
N ALA A 355 -5.45 60.77 22.34
CA ALA A 355 -5.70 60.24 23.66
C ALA A 355 -6.15 61.33 24.63
N ARG A 356 -7.43 61.26 25.05
CA ARG A 356 -7.99 62.16 26.07
C ARG A 356 -7.56 61.84 27.50
N THR A 357 -7.11 60.61 27.75
CA THR A 357 -6.68 60.15 29.08
C THR A 357 -5.30 59.49 29.01
N ARG A 358 -5.24 58.17 28.80
CA ARG A 358 -3.99 57.41 28.69
C ARG A 358 -3.78 57.01 27.22
N PRO A 359 -2.61 57.32 26.63
CA PRO A 359 -2.29 56.89 25.26
C PRO A 359 -2.14 55.38 25.19
N LEU A 360 -2.48 54.82 24.04
CA LEU A 360 -2.29 53.42 23.70
C LEU A 360 -0.80 53.15 23.46
N THR A 361 -0.24 52.14 24.12
CA THR A 361 1.17 51.77 23.96
C THR A 361 1.32 50.59 23.01
N ALA A 362 2.50 50.45 22.40
CA ALA A 362 2.83 49.27 21.60
C ALA A 362 2.66 47.95 22.40
N ASP A 363 3.12 47.92 23.65
CA ASP A 363 2.93 46.77 24.56
C ASP A 363 1.45 46.42 24.80
N ALA A 364 0.57 47.43 24.90
CA ALA A 364 -0.87 47.20 25.05
C ALA A 364 -1.49 46.58 23.79
N VAL A 365 -1.05 47.04 22.60
CA VAL A 365 -1.46 46.45 21.32
C VAL A 365 -0.96 45.01 21.20
N GLU A 366 0.32 44.74 21.47
CA GLU A 366 0.90 43.40 21.46
C GLU A 366 0.13 42.43 22.36
N LYS A 367 -0.14 42.84 23.60
CA LYS A 367 -0.91 42.03 24.56
C LYS A 367 -2.34 41.72 24.11
N GLN A 368 -2.97 42.59 23.33
CA GLN A 368 -4.29 42.30 22.78
C GLN A 368 -4.23 41.40 21.55
N LEU A 369 -3.30 41.64 20.64
CA LEU A 369 -3.14 40.83 19.43
C LEU A 369 -2.68 39.40 19.77
N ALA A 370 -1.88 39.22 20.82
CA ALA A 370 -1.39 37.91 21.26
C ALA A 370 -2.50 36.96 21.75
N ARG A 371 -3.68 37.47 22.10
CA ARG A 371 -4.82 36.69 22.63
C ARG A 371 -5.52 35.89 21.53
N THR A 372 -4.90 34.79 21.15
CA THR A 372 -5.31 33.88 20.06
C THR A 372 -6.02 32.62 20.56
N GLY A 373 -6.47 32.60 21.82
CA GLY A 373 -7.18 31.46 22.41
C GLY A 373 -8.45 31.10 21.62
N GLY A 374 -8.72 29.81 21.46
CA GLY A 374 -9.83 29.29 20.66
C GLY A 374 -9.62 29.37 19.15
N THR A 375 -8.45 29.78 18.69
CA THR A 375 -8.07 29.77 17.27
C THR A 375 -6.96 28.75 17.03
N PRO A 376 -6.81 28.24 15.80
CA PRO A 376 -5.71 27.33 15.43
C PRO A 376 -4.37 28.05 15.31
N TYR A 377 -4.25 29.30 15.76
CA TYR A 377 -3.05 30.12 15.64
C TYR A 377 -2.43 30.39 16.99
N ARG A 378 -1.10 30.51 17.02
CA ARG A 378 -0.36 31.05 18.16
C ARG A 378 0.47 32.24 17.71
N ALA A 379 0.41 33.33 18.45
CA ALA A 379 1.28 34.47 18.22
C ALA A 379 2.73 34.10 18.57
N GLU A 380 3.60 34.01 17.57
CA GLU A 380 5.02 33.68 17.76
C GLU A 380 5.91 34.93 17.70
N ARG A 381 5.56 35.88 16.84
CA ARG A 381 6.27 37.17 16.70
C ARG A 381 5.28 38.31 16.54
N MET A 382 5.69 39.49 16.99
CA MET A 382 4.93 40.74 16.90
C MET A 382 5.82 41.83 16.33
N ARG A 383 5.27 42.67 15.46
CA ARG A 383 5.90 43.89 14.96
C ARG A 383 4.88 45.02 15.03
N VAL A 384 4.99 45.84 16.07
CA VAL A 384 3.99 46.85 16.37
C VAL A 384 4.63 48.24 16.33
N LEU A 385 4.02 49.13 15.56
CA LEU A 385 4.32 50.55 15.51
C LEU A 385 3.09 51.33 15.95
N VAL A 386 3.23 52.10 17.03
CA VAL A 386 2.20 53.03 17.53
C VAL A 386 2.86 54.38 17.72
N GLU A 387 2.41 55.38 16.98
CA GLU A 387 2.90 56.76 17.14
C GLU A 387 2.26 57.43 18.38
N ASP A 388 2.95 58.45 18.91
CA ASP A 388 2.65 59.01 20.22
C ASP A 388 1.28 59.69 20.31
N GLY A 389 0.68 59.62 21.50
CA GLY A 389 -0.56 60.36 21.80
C GLY A 389 -1.83 59.76 21.21
N LEU A 390 -1.79 58.58 20.58
CA LEU A 390 -2.96 57.95 19.97
C LEU A 390 -3.78 57.10 20.96
N SER A 391 -5.06 56.94 20.67
CA SER A 391 -5.99 56.07 21.37
C SER A 391 -6.84 55.27 20.38
N LEU A 392 -6.98 53.98 20.64
CA LEU A 392 -7.90 53.11 19.92
C LEU A 392 -8.55 52.15 20.94
N PRO A 393 -9.88 51.95 20.91
CA PRO A 393 -10.54 51.04 21.83
C PRO A 393 -9.98 49.61 21.73
N LEU A 394 -9.76 48.96 22.88
CA LEU A 394 -9.27 47.58 22.92
C LEU A 394 -10.24 46.60 22.26
N SER A 395 -11.53 46.90 22.27
CA SER A 395 -12.57 46.16 21.53
C SER A 395 -12.35 46.22 20.02
N THR A 396 -11.89 47.37 19.49
CA THR A 396 -11.53 47.54 18.08
C THR A 396 -10.31 46.70 17.73
N LEU A 397 -9.25 46.72 18.56
CA LEU A 397 -8.09 45.84 18.36
C LEU A 397 -8.46 44.35 18.37
N ASN A 398 -9.39 43.96 19.25
CA ASN A 398 -9.91 42.59 19.29
C ASN A 398 -10.71 42.22 18.03
N ALA A 399 -11.47 43.17 17.46
CA ALA A 399 -12.15 42.97 16.18
C ALA A 399 -11.14 42.81 15.04
N LEU A 400 -10.19 43.75 14.90
CA LEU A 400 -9.15 43.69 13.87
C LEU A 400 -8.30 42.42 13.95
N ARG A 401 -7.96 41.96 15.17
CA ARG A 401 -7.28 40.66 15.35
C ARG A 401 -8.11 39.51 14.79
N ARG A 402 -9.40 39.45 15.13
CA ARG A 402 -10.29 38.37 14.67
C ARG A 402 -10.42 38.41 13.16
N ASP A 403 -10.67 39.58 12.58
CA ASP A 403 -10.85 39.73 11.13
C ASP A 403 -9.56 39.38 10.37
N ALA A 404 -8.39 39.76 10.90
CA ALA A 404 -7.09 39.37 10.33
C ALA A 404 -6.89 37.85 10.35
N LEU A 405 -7.17 37.20 11.48
CA LEU A 405 -7.06 35.74 11.62
C LEU A 405 -8.09 34.99 10.75
N ASP A 406 -9.31 35.50 10.65
CA ASP A 406 -10.36 34.92 9.79
C ASP A 406 -9.99 35.05 8.32
N GLY A 407 -9.43 36.18 7.91
CA GLY A 407 -8.87 36.36 6.56
C GLY A 407 -7.73 35.38 6.28
N LEU A 408 -6.87 35.10 7.26
CA LEU A 408 -5.81 34.10 7.13
C LEU A 408 -6.39 32.68 7.03
N THR A 409 -7.38 32.33 7.84
CA THR A 409 -8.10 31.05 7.75
C THR A 409 -8.66 30.84 6.36
N LYS A 410 -9.36 31.83 5.81
CA LYS A 410 -9.89 31.78 4.44
C LYS A 410 -8.80 31.51 3.40
N GLN A 411 -7.61 32.11 3.55
CA GLN A 411 -6.49 31.85 2.65
C GLN A 411 -5.90 30.44 2.83
N ARG A 412 -5.87 29.91 4.06
CA ARG A 412 -5.39 28.55 4.35
C ARG A 412 -6.38 27.47 3.90
N GLU A 413 -7.67 27.81 3.79
CA GLU A 413 -8.72 26.95 3.23
C GLU A 413 -8.79 27.00 1.70
N GLN A 414 -8.01 27.85 1.03
CA GLN A 414 -8.02 27.92 -0.43
C GLN A 414 -7.55 26.60 -1.03
N LEU A 415 -8.46 25.99 -1.78
CA LEU A 415 -8.22 24.73 -2.47
C LEU A 415 -7.32 24.95 -3.69
N PRO A 416 -6.48 23.96 -4.04
CA PRO A 416 -5.65 24.04 -5.24
C PRO A 416 -6.51 24.05 -6.50
N GLN A 417 -6.22 24.94 -7.44
CA GLN A 417 -6.80 24.87 -8.79
C GLN A 417 -6.09 23.78 -9.58
N ARG A 418 -6.82 22.72 -9.93
CA ARG A 418 -6.31 21.55 -10.66
C ARG A 418 -7.14 21.28 -11.89
N ARG A 419 -6.48 20.76 -12.94
CA ARG A 419 -7.17 20.29 -14.12
C ARG A 419 -8.00 19.05 -13.80
N THR A 420 -9.16 18.97 -14.42
CA THR A 420 -10.02 17.80 -14.42
C THR A 420 -10.17 17.28 -15.86
N GLY A 421 -10.37 15.98 -16.00
CA GLY A 421 -10.59 15.34 -17.29
C GLY A 421 -11.70 14.29 -17.20
N GLU A 422 -12.05 13.72 -18.35
CA GLU A 422 -13.06 12.67 -18.43
C GLU A 422 -12.45 11.28 -18.43
N TYR A 423 -13.13 10.33 -17.79
CA TYR A 423 -12.73 8.94 -17.85
C TYR A 423 -13.14 8.31 -19.17
N HIS A 424 -12.15 7.85 -19.94
CA HIS A 424 -12.42 7.14 -21.19
C HIS A 424 -12.06 5.66 -21.05
N PRO A 425 -13.04 4.73 -21.11
CA PRO A 425 -12.76 3.30 -21.14
C PRO A 425 -11.95 2.91 -22.39
N GLY A 426 -12.00 3.73 -23.46
CA GLY A 426 -11.33 3.51 -24.73
C GLY A 426 -11.96 2.41 -25.58
N ALA A 427 -11.35 2.12 -26.74
CA ALA A 427 -11.88 1.11 -27.66
C ALA A 427 -12.01 -0.28 -27.01
N ARG A 428 -13.11 -0.97 -27.34
CA ARG A 428 -13.34 -2.37 -26.99
C ARG A 428 -12.74 -3.26 -28.06
N TYR A 429 -11.87 -4.19 -27.66
CA TYR A 429 -11.32 -5.21 -28.55
C TYR A 429 -12.26 -6.41 -28.57
N GLU A 430 -12.47 -7.00 -29.74
CA GLU A 430 -13.23 -8.25 -29.85
C GLU A 430 -12.47 -9.41 -29.21
N ASN A 431 -13.22 -10.28 -28.54
CA ASN A 431 -12.64 -11.48 -27.95
C ASN A 431 -12.26 -12.49 -29.05
N ARG A 432 -11.14 -13.19 -28.84
CA ARG A 432 -10.74 -14.35 -29.64
C ARG A 432 -11.84 -15.41 -29.63
N ARG A 433 -11.99 -16.13 -30.75
CA ARG A 433 -13.00 -17.19 -30.93
C ARG A 433 -12.41 -18.58 -30.78
N GLU A 434 -11.10 -18.71 -30.99
CA GLU A 434 -10.37 -19.95 -30.86
C GLU A 434 -10.35 -20.43 -29.40
N ALA A 435 -10.23 -21.75 -29.22
CA ALA A 435 -9.96 -22.29 -27.90
C ALA A 435 -8.57 -21.86 -27.42
N PRO A 436 -8.38 -21.59 -26.11
CA PRO A 436 -7.09 -21.20 -25.59
C PRO A 436 -6.07 -22.33 -25.76
N ALA A 437 -4.85 -21.96 -26.14
CA ALA A 437 -3.70 -22.85 -26.12
C ALA A 437 -3.41 -23.33 -24.69
N LEU A 438 -2.69 -24.45 -24.57
CA LEU A 438 -2.25 -24.97 -23.28
C LEU A 438 -0.87 -24.43 -22.96
N THR A 439 -0.71 -23.78 -21.81
CA THR A 439 0.57 -23.38 -21.25
C THR A 439 0.78 -24.07 -19.91
N ILE A 440 2.04 -24.24 -19.52
CA ILE A 440 2.42 -24.95 -18.31
C ILE A 440 3.40 -24.09 -17.51
N SER A 441 3.23 -24.02 -16.20
CA SER A 441 4.27 -23.57 -15.28
C SER A 441 4.64 -24.73 -14.37
N VAL A 442 5.94 -24.92 -14.15
CA VAL A 442 6.48 -25.91 -13.22
C VAL A 442 7.11 -25.21 -12.02
N ARG A 443 7.32 -25.96 -10.93
CA ARG A 443 8.10 -25.52 -9.78
C ARG A 443 9.54 -26.03 -9.82
N SER A 444 9.78 -27.19 -10.43
CA SER A 444 11.09 -27.83 -10.50
C SER A 444 11.40 -28.40 -11.88
N ALA A 445 12.68 -28.47 -12.23
CA ALA A 445 13.14 -28.92 -13.54
C ALA A 445 12.78 -30.38 -13.86
N ASP A 446 12.64 -31.24 -12.85
CA ASP A 446 12.27 -32.65 -12.99
C ASP A 446 10.82 -32.83 -13.50
N GLN A 447 9.93 -31.88 -13.25
CA GLN A 447 8.57 -31.88 -13.78
C GLN A 447 8.53 -31.69 -15.31
N VAL A 448 9.60 -31.19 -15.92
CA VAL A 448 9.73 -31.01 -17.37
C VAL A 448 10.30 -32.30 -17.98
N THR A 449 9.42 -33.26 -18.27
CA THR A 449 9.79 -34.51 -18.94
C THR A 449 9.62 -34.41 -20.45
N GLN A 450 10.31 -35.27 -21.20
CA GLN A 450 10.11 -35.34 -22.67
C GLN A 450 8.65 -35.70 -23.00
N GLU A 451 8.04 -36.63 -22.25
CA GLU A 451 6.64 -37.00 -22.43
C GLU A 451 5.69 -35.80 -22.22
N LEU A 452 5.99 -34.90 -21.28
CA LEU A 452 5.22 -33.67 -21.10
C LEU A 452 5.37 -32.72 -22.30
N LEU A 453 6.59 -32.58 -22.82
CA LEU A 453 6.88 -31.73 -23.99
C LEU A 453 6.23 -32.29 -25.26
N ASP A 454 6.18 -33.61 -25.43
CA ASP A 454 5.58 -34.29 -26.57
C ASP A 454 4.05 -34.12 -26.63
N LEU A 455 3.41 -33.71 -25.53
CA LEU A 455 1.99 -33.31 -25.51
C LEU A 455 1.75 -31.94 -26.16
N GLY A 456 2.80 -31.23 -26.58
CA GLY A 456 2.73 -30.00 -27.36
C GLY A 456 2.13 -28.78 -26.64
N PRO A 457 2.49 -28.46 -25.39
CA PRO A 457 2.10 -27.19 -24.78
C PRO A 457 2.70 -26.03 -25.57
N ALA A 458 1.97 -24.94 -25.77
CA ALA A 458 2.48 -23.78 -26.49
C ALA A 458 3.66 -23.10 -25.76
N MET A 459 3.67 -23.17 -24.43
CA MET A 459 4.71 -22.60 -23.58
C MET A 459 4.89 -23.42 -22.31
N VAL A 460 6.14 -23.63 -21.90
CA VAL A 460 6.49 -24.16 -20.56
C VAL A 460 7.35 -23.11 -19.84
N TYR A 461 6.85 -22.63 -18.70
CA TYR A 461 7.53 -21.69 -17.84
C TYR A 461 8.27 -22.41 -16.72
N ILE A 462 9.57 -22.16 -16.60
CA ILE A 462 10.48 -22.78 -15.63
C ILE A 462 11.10 -21.69 -14.74
N PRO A 463 11.15 -21.83 -13.40
CA PRO A 463 11.81 -20.85 -12.52
C PRO A 463 13.25 -20.56 -12.92
N LEU A 464 13.66 -19.30 -12.82
CA LEU A 464 15.00 -18.85 -13.21
C LEU A 464 16.14 -19.66 -12.60
N GLU A 465 16.09 -19.92 -11.29
CA GLU A 465 17.12 -20.70 -10.59
C GLU A 465 17.16 -22.16 -11.10
N GLU A 466 15.99 -22.77 -11.33
CA GLU A 466 15.88 -24.14 -11.85
C GLU A 466 16.42 -24.23 -13.28
N LEU A 467 16.02 -23.31 -14.15
CA LEU A 467 16.44 -23.31 -15.56
C LEU A 467 17.94 -23.01 -15.71
N ALA A 468 18.49 -22.12 -14.88
CA ALA A 468 19.92 -21.85 -14.86
C ALA A 468 20.74 -23.04 -14.34
N ALA A 469 20.19 -23.84 -13.41
CA ALA A 469 20.82 -25.05 -12.89
C ALA A 469 20.67 -26.27 -13.84
N HIS A 470 19.63 -26.27 -14.67
CA HIS A 470 19.26 -27.36 -15.57
C HIS A 470 19.14 -26.86 -17.03
N PRO A 471 20.27 -26.44 -17.65
CA PRO A 471 20.27 -25.82 -18.97
C PRO A 471 19.70 -26.73 -20.08
N GLU A 472 19.74 -28.05 -19.89
CA GLU A 472 19.15 -29.02 -20.82
C GLU A 472 17.63 -28.80 -21.01
N LYS A 473 16.95 -28.23 -20.00
CA LYS A 473 15.51 -27.94 -20.02
C LYS A 473 15.14 -26.69 -20.83
N ALA A 474 16.11 -25.95 -21.35
CA ALA A 474 15.87 -24.84 -22.27
C ALA A 474 15.46 -25.32 -23.68
N ASN A 475 15.68 -26.60 -24.00
CA ASN A 475 15.33 -27.17 -25.29
C ASN A 475 13.92 -27.75 -25.28
N ALA A 476 13.13 -27.47 -26.32
CA ALA A 476 11.81 -28.04 -26.51
C ALA A 476 11.57 -28.43 -27.98
N PRO A 477 10.65 -29.37 -28.25
CA PRO A 477 10.23 -29.69 -29.62
C PRO A 477 9.64 -28.47 -30.35
N ALA A 478 9.64 -28.54 -31.69
CA ALA A 478 9.03 -27.50 -32.51
C ALA A 478 7.56 -27.27 -32.13
N GLY A 479 7.18 -26.01 -31.92
CA GLY A 479 5.83 -25.61 -31.49
C GLY A 479 5.68 -25.36 -29.99
N THR A 480 6.65 -25.80 -29.17
CA THR A 480 6.71 -25.51 -27.72
C THR A 480 7.79 -24.48 -27.45
N SER A 481 7.46 -23.38 -26.78
CA SER A 481 8.45 -22.40 -26.31
C SER A 481 8.80 -22.63 -24.84
N ILE A 482 10.04 -22.34 -24.46
CA ILE A 482 10.47 -22.29 -23.05
C ILE A 482 10.53 -20.82 -22.63
N GLY A 483 9.93 -20.52 -21.47
CA GLY A 483 10.00 -19.21 -20.83
C GLY A 483 10.55 -19.32 -19.42
N VAL A 484 11.16 -18.25 -18.91
CA VAL A 484 11.70 -18.20 -17.56
C VAL A 484 10.76 -17.49 -16.60
N ILE A 485 10.48 -18.07 -15.43
CA ILE A 485 9.71 -17.40 -14.37
C ILE A 485 10.66 -16.58 -13.50
N LEU A 486 10.41 -15.28 -13.41
CA LEU A 486 11.15 -14.38 -12.53
C LEU A 486 10.56 -14.43 -11.11
N PRO A 487 11.40 -14.32 -10.06
CA PRO A 487 10.90 -14.31 -8.70
C PRO A 487 9.98 -13.09 -8.47
N ARG A 488 8.86 -13.30 -7.78
CA ARG A 488 7.96 -12.20 -7.39
C ARG A 488 8.62 -11.24 -6.40
N ILE A 489 9.56 -11.76 -5.60
CA ILE A 489 10.32 -11.02 -4.61
C ILE A 489 11.81 -11.28 -4.83
N ALA A 490 12.60 -10.22 -5.02
CA ALA A 490 14.05 -10.27 -4.92
C ALA A 490 14.56 -8.94 -4.35
N TRP A 491 15.47 -9.04 -3.39
CA TRP A 491 16.13 -7.91 -2.77
C TRP A 491 17.27 -7.38 -3.63
N ASP A 492 17.65 -6.11 -3.49
CA ASP A 492 18.75 -5.52 -4.27
C ASP A 492 20.06 -6.32 -4.15
N ARG A 493 20.34 -6.91 -2.97
CA ARG A 493 21.50 -7.79 -2.76
C ARG A 493 21.45 -9.11 -3.54
N GLU A 494 20.27 -9.54 -3.98
CA GLU A 494 20.04 -10.77 -4.76
C GLU A 494 20.06 -10.50 -6.28
N PHE A 495 19.87 -9.25 -6.71
CA PHE A 495 19.80 -8.86 -8.12
C PHE A 495 21.03 -9.24 -8.95
N PRO A 496 22.29 -9.04 -8.48
CA PRO A 496 23.45 -9.37 -9.29
C PRO A 496 23.48 -10.83 -9.75
N GLN A 497 23.18 -11.77 -8.84
CA GLN A 497 23.13 -13.20 -9.17
C GLN A 497 21.94 -13.52 -10.09
N MET A 498 20.79 -12.88 -9.86
CA MET A 498 19.61 -13.03 -10.69
C MET A 498 19.89 -12.58 -12.14
N VAL A 499 20.55 -11.44 -12.33
CA VAL A 499 20.95 -10.91 -13.65
C VAL A 499 21.92 -11.87 -14.35
N GLU A 500 22.87 -12.44 -13.63
CA GLU A 500 23.80 -13.43 -14.20
C GLU A 500 23.05 -14.67 -14.69
N ASN A 501 22.12 -15.18 -13.88
CA ASN A 501 21.28 -16.32 -14.27
C ASN A 501 20.40 -15.97 -15.48
N LEU A 502 19.88 -14.74 -15.56
CA LEU A 502 19.10 -14.29 -16.71
C LEU A 502 19.92 -14.26 -18.00
N LYS A 503 21.17 -13.80 -17.93
CA LYS A 503 22.09 -13.84 -19.06
C LYS A 503 22.37 -15.28 -19.50
N LYS A 504 22.63 -16.19 -18.54
CA LYS A 504 22.83 -17.62 -18.83
C LYS A 504 21.65 -18.22 -19.58
N VAL A 505 20.41 -18.03 -19.08
CA VAL A 505 19.23 -18.59 -19.77
C VAL A 505 18.97 -17.92 -21.11
N LYS A 506 19.30 -16.63 -21.26
CA LYS A 506 19.23 -15.92 -22.55
C LYS A 506 20.17 -16.53 -23.58
N ASP A 507 21.40 -16.87 -23.17
CA ASP A 507 22.41 -17.51 -24.03
C ASP A 507 21.99 -18.94 -24.46
N LEU A 508 21.11 -19.60 -23.69
CA LEU A 508 20.47 -20.87 -24.09
C LEU A 508 19.34 -20.68 -25.12
N GLY A 509 19.05 -19.45 -25.55
CA GLY A 509 18.01 -19.15 -26.53
C GLY A 509 16.62 -18.88 -25.94
N VAL A 510 16.49 -18.80 -24.60
CA VAL A 510 15.20 -18.47 -23.96
C VAL A 510 14.88 -17.00 -24.21
N THR A 511 13.72 -16.72 -24.80
CA THR A 511 13.33 -15.37 -25.20
C THR A 511 12.24 -14.75 -24.32
N ASP A 512 11.50 -15.54 -23.55
CA ASP A 512 10.30 -15.09 -22.85
C ASP A 512 10.51 -15.11 -21.34
N ALA A 513 10.11 -14.04 -20.66
CA ALA A 513 10.16 -13.92 -19.21
C ALA A 513 8.76 -13.69 -18.63
N LEU A 514 8.36 -14.55 -17.70
CA LEU A 514 7.12 -14.44 -16.93
C LEU A 514 7.39 -13.60 -15.67
N VAL A 515 6.80 -12.41 -15.63
CA VAL A 515 7.08 -11.33 -14.68
C VAL A 515 5.90 -11.15 -13.73
N GLY A 516 6.11 -11.40 -12.44
CA GLY A 516 5.07 -11.28 -11.41
C GLY A 516 5.17 -10.04 -10.50
N ASN A 517 6.13 -9.13 -10.74
CA ASN A 517 6.29 -7.91 -9.95
C ASN A 517 6.91 -6.79 -10.79
N LEU A 518 6.56 -5.53 -10.49
CA LEU A 518 7.01 -4.35 -11.23
C LEU A 518 8.55 -4.19 -11.24
N GLY A 519 9.23 -4.56 -10.15
CA GLY A 519 10.69 -4.44 -10.03
C GLY A 519 11.48 -5.35 -10.97
N MET A 520 10.83 -6.32 -11.62
CA MET A 520 11.50 -7.22 -12.57
C MET A 520 11.34 -6.79 -14.03
N ILE A 521 10.52 -5.77 -14.31
CA ILE A 521 10.18 -5.35 -15.68
C ILE A 521 11.42 -4.82 -16.40
N GLN A 522 12.14 -3.89 -15.77
CA GLN A 522 13.24 -3.18 -16.40
C GLN A 522 14.39 -4.13 -16.74
N VAL A 523 14.83 -4.95 -15.79
CA VAL A 523 15.91 -5.92 -16.01
C VAL A 523 15.59 -6.92 -17.12
N ALA A 524 14.36 -7.44 -17.17
CA ALA A 524 13.93 -8.35 -18.22
C ALA A 524 13.94 -7.67 -19.61
N LYS A 525 13.48 -6.42 -19.67
CA LYS A 525 13.44 -5.63 -20.89
C LYS A 525 14.84 -5.27 -21.41
N GLU A 526 15.74 -4.85 -20.52
CA GLU A 526 17.13 -4.49 -20.87
C GLU A 526 17.92 -5.68 -21.42
N LEU A 527 17.65 -6.89 -20.92
CA LEU A 527 18.22 -8.14 -21.43
C LEU A 527 17.50 -8.68 -22.68
N GLY A 528 16.50 -7.95 -23.20
CA GLY A 528 15.80 -8.29 -24.44
C GLY A 528 14.86 -9.48 -24.33
N PHE A 529 14.24 -9.71 -23.16
CA PHE A 529 13.17 -10.71 -23.02
C PHE A 529 11.83 -10.14 -23.49
N ASN A 530 11.02 -11.00 -24.10
CA ASN A 530 9.60 -10.78 -24.31
C ASN A 530 8.89 -10.86 -22.96
N LEU A 531 8.24 -9.77 -22.56
CA LEU A 531 7.60 -9.67 -21.26
C LEU A 531 6.22 -10.33 -21.27
N ARG A 532 6.00 -11.29 -20.38
CA ARG A 532 4.69 -11.88 -20.10
C ARG A 532 4.35 -11.64 -18.64
N GLY A 533 3.15 -11.17 -18.34
CA GLY A 533 2.75 -10.85 -16.98
C GLY A 533 2.19 -12.05 -16.25
N ASP A 534 2.60 -12.27 -15.01
CA ASP A 534 2.07 -13.32 -14.15
C ASP A 534 0.98 -12.79 -13.20
N PHE A 535 0.30 -13.71 -12.50
CA PHE A 535 -0.79 -13.40 -11.56
C PHE A 535 -0.39 -12.40 -10.47
N GLY A 536 0.89 -12.32 -10.10
CA GLY A 536 1.40 -11.37 -9.10
C GLY A 536 1.28 -9.89 -9.50
N LEU A 537 1.04 -9.60 -10.78
CA LEU A 537 0.74 -8.25 -11.29
C LEU A 537 -0.72 -7.83 -11.11
N GLU A 538 -1.58 -8.76 -10.66
CA GLU A 538 -2.97 -8.50 -10.26
C GLU A 538 -3.84 -7.82 -11.32
N VAL A 539 -3.75 -8.29 -12.56
CA VAL A 539 -4.53 -7.71 -13.67
C VAL A 539 -6.02 -7.96 -13.47
N TYR A 540 -6.76 -6.90 -13.12
CA TYR A 540 -8.16 -6.96 -12.70
C TYR A 540 -9.15 -6.28 -13.66
N ASN A 541 -8.68 -5.41 -14.55
CA ASN A 541 -9.52 -4.59 -15.44
C ASN A 541 -8.83 -4.27 -16.77
N ALA A 542 -9.60 -3.75 -17.73
CA ALA A 542 -9.10 -3.43 -19.07
C ALA A 542 -8.08 -2.28 -19.10
N GLN A 543 -8.16 -1.33 -18.15
CA GLN A 543 -7.18 -0.24 -18.07
C GLN A 543 -5.81 -0.76 -17.63
N ALA A 544 -5.77 -1.72 -16.70
CA ALA A 544 -4.53 -2.40 -16.32
C ALA A 544 -3.91 -3.14 -17.52
N VAL A 545 -4.72 -3.85 -18.32
CA VAL A 545 -4.25 -4.49 -19.57
C VAL A 545 -3.61 -3.47 -20.52
N LYS A 546 -4.25 -2.30 -20.70
CA LYS A 546 -3.73 -1.22 -21.55
C LYS A 546 -2.44 -0.61 -21.01
N GLU A 547 -2.33 -0.48 -19.69
CA GLU A 547 -1.13 0.08 -19.07
C GLU A 547 0.04 -0.89 -19.19
N TYR A 548 -0.14 -2.18 -18.96
CA TYR A 548 0.90 -3.17 -19.20
C TYR A 548 1.26 -3.31 -20.69
N LYS A 549 0.30 -3.14 -21.61
CA LYS A 549 0.59 -3.01 -23.04
C LYS A 549 1.54 -1.85 -23.33
N ARG A 550 1.30 -0.68 -22.72
CA ARG A 550 2.20 0.49 -22.84
C ARG A 550 3.60 0.20 -22.33
N LEU A 551 3.73 -0.68 -21.33
CA LEU A 551 5.02 -1.11 -20.77
C LEU A 551 5.76 -2.15 -21.64
N GLY A 552 5.10 -2.70 -22.66
CA GLY A 552 5.72 -3.63 -23.63
C GLY A 552 5.44 -5.11 -23.37
N PHE A 553 4.41 -5.44 -22.59
CA PHE A 553 3.99 -6.83 -22.39
C PHE A 553 3.34 -7.41 -23.65
N SER A 554 3.62 -8.68 -23.93
CA SER A 554 3.01 -9.44 -25.02
C SER A 554 1.79 -10.24 -24.57
N SER A 555 1.78 -10.73 -23.33
CA SER A 555 0.63 -11.38 -22.71
C SER A 555 0.51 -11.13 -21.21
N LEU A 556 -0.67 -11.38 -20.62
CA LEU A 556 -0.94 -11.19 -19.19
C LEU A 556 -1.78 -12.34 -18.61
N THR A 557 -1.37 -12.91 -17.49
CA THR A 557 -2.23 -13.76 -16.66
C THR A 557 -3.20 -12.88 -15.88
N LEU A 558 -4.50 -13.11 -16.07
CA LEU A 558 -5.54 -12.38 -15.34
C LEU A 558 -5.64 -12.87 -13.89
N SER A 559 -6.07 -11.99 -12.98
CA SER A 559 -6.26 -12.35 -11.58
C SER A 559 -7.24 -13.52 -11.44
N PHE A 560 -6.85 -14.53 -10.66
CA PHE A 560 -7.72 -15.67 -10.34
C PHE A 560 -8.79 -15.34 -9.29
N GLU A 561 -8.90 -14.07 -8.88
CA GLU A 561 -10.01 -13.54 -8.08
C GLU A 561 -11.16 -12.99 -8.95
N LEU A 562 -11.03 -12.99 -10.29
CA LEU A 562 -12.10 -12.60 -11.21
C LEU A 562 -13.06 -13.76 -11.48
N LYS A 563 -14.32 -13.44 -11.79
CA LYS A 563 -15.29 -14.37 -12.35
C LYS A 563 -15.19 -14.49 -13.88
N PHE A 564 -15.67 -15.60 -14.44
CA PHE A 564 -15.73 -15.76 -15.90
C PHE A 564 -16.46 -14.64 -16.65
N PRO A 565 -17.63 -14.13 -16.21
CA PRO A 565 -18.27 -13.00 -16.87
C PRO A 565 -17.41 -11.73 -16.83
N GLN A 566 -16.71 -11.46 -15.72
CA GLN A 566 -15.79 -10.33 -15.62
C GLN A 566 -14.62 -10.49 -16.60
N ILE A 567 -14.00 -11.68 -16.64
CA ILE A 567 -12.92 -12.00 -17.59
C ILE A 567 -13.39 -11.84 -19.04
N ARG A 568 -14.58 -12.34 -19.38
CA ARG A 568 -15.17 -12.20 -20.72
C ARG A 568 -15.36 -10.73 -21.09
N ASP A 569 -15.85 -9.93 -20.14
CA ASP A 569 -16.21 -8.54 -20.37
C ASP A 569 -14.99 -7.60 -20.45
N ILE A 570 -13.84 -7.96 -19.85
CA ILE A 570 -12.56 -7.23 -19.99
C ILE A 570 -12.20 -7.09 -21.47
N SER A 571 -11.92 -5.84 -21.88
CA SER A 571 -11.40 -5.51 -23.20
C SER A 571 -9.91 -5.87 -23.31
N LYS A 572 -9.62 -6.98 -23.98
CA LYS A 572 -8.29 -7.59 -24.06
C LYS A 572 -7.48 -6.99 -25.21
N SER A 573 -6.76 -5.90 -24.92
CA SER A 573 -5.85 -5.28 -25.89
C SER A 573 -4.51 -6.01 -26.07
N LEU A 574 -4.29 -7.06 -25.27
CA LEU A 574 -3.18 -8.01 -25.28
C LEU A 574 -3.72 -9.42 -25.15
N ASP A 575 -2.90 -10.40 -25.50
CA ASP A 575 -3.19 -11.80 -25.19
C ASP A 575 -3.31 -11.99 -23.67
N THR A 576 -4.36 -12.68 -23.24
CA THR A 576 -4.59 -12.96 -21.82
C THR A 576 -4.65 -14.45 -21.55
N GLU A 577 -4.06 -14.84 -20.43
CA GLU A 577 -3.97 -16.20 -19.94
C GLU A 577 -4.79 -16.35 -18.64
N LEU A 578 -5.28 -17.57 -18.38
CA LEU A 578 -5.98 -17.91 -17.14
C LEU A 578 -5.39 -19.18 -16.51
N ILE A 579 -5.21 -19.21 -15.19
CA ILE A 579 -4.85 -20.45 -14.47
C ILE A 579 -6.09 -21.33 -14.37
N THR A 580 -6.04 -22.55 -14.92
CA THR A 580 -7.17 -23.50 -14.90
C THR A 580 -6.91 -24.73 -14.04
N TYR A 581 -5.65 -25.01 -13.70
CA TYR A 581 -5.24 -26.11 -12.85
C TYR A 581 -4.13 -25.71 -11.88
N GLY A 582 -4.09 -26.37 -10.71
CA GLY A 582 -2.95 -26.33 -9.79
C GLY A 582 -3.31 -25.86 -8.39
N ARG A 583 -2.36 -25.91 -7.46
CA ARG A 583 -2.55 -25.28 -6.14
C ARG A 583 -2.23 -23.80 -6.25
N LEU A 584 -3.25 -22.95 -6.11
CA LEU A 584 -3.08 -21.51 -6.18
C LEU A 584 -2.13 -21.01 -5.07
N PRO A 585 -1.13 -20.18 -5.39
CA PRO A 585 -0.29 -19.51 -4.41
C PRO A 585 -1.11 -18.53 -3.57
N LEU A 586 -1.05 -18.63 -2.25
CA LEU A 586 -1.87 -17.82 -1.34
C LEU A 586 -1.08 -16.75 -0.60
N MET A 587 0.14 -17.04 -0.18
CA MET A 587 1.00 -16.11 0.56
C MET A 587 2.46 -16.39 0.25
N ILE A 588 3.23 -15.35 -0.09
CA ILE A 588 4.69 -15.40 -0.11
C ILE A 588 5.22 -14.66 1.13
N MET A 589 6.11 -15.32 1.87
CA MET A 589 6.52 -14.88 3.20
C MET A 589 8.04 -14.80 3.30
N GLU A 590 8.52 -13.71 3.90
CA GLU A 590 9.95 -13.50 4.17
C GLU A 590 10.42 -14.30 5.39
N ASN A 591 9.67 -14.24 6.49
CA ASN A 591 10.01 -15.01 7.69
C ASN A 591 9.70 -16.51 7.49
N CYS A 592 10.73 -17.35 7.56
CA CYS A 592 10.59 -18.75 7.21
C CYS A 592 9.89 -19.59 8.30
N ILE A 593 8.59 -19.88 8.13
CA ILE A 593 7.82 -20.70 9.08
C ILE A 593 8.27 -22.16 9.16
N ILE A 594 8.90 -22.69 8.10
CA ILE A 594 9.49 -24.03 8.12
C ILE A 594 10.68 -24.05 9.09
N GLN A 595 11.62 -23.12 8.92
CA GLN A 595 12.77 -22.98 9.82
C GLN A 595 12.35 -22.69 11.27
N ASN A 596 11.34 -21.85 11.48
CA ASN A 596 10.84 -21.56 12.83
C ASN A 596 10.28 -22.79 13.54
N ARG A 597 9.78 -23.78 12.80
CA ARG A 597 9.31 -25.05 13.34
C ARG A 597 10.49 -26.02 13.57
N THR A 598 11.34 -26.19 12.57
CA THR A 598 12.32 -27.29 12.56
C THR A 598 13.65 -26.93 13.20
N GLY A 599 14.02 -25.65 13.22
CA GLY A 599 15.37 -25.20 13.59
C GLY A 599 16.46 -25.57 12.57
N ASP A 600 16.13 -26.31 11.52
CA ASP A 600 17.06 -26.82 10.50
C ASP A 600 16.48 -26.57 9.10
N CYS A 601 17.20 -25.76 8.31
CA CYS A 601 16.84 -25.45 6.93
C CYS A 601 17.04 -26.64 5.98
N LYS A 602 18.09 -27.45 6.16
CA LYS A 602 18.42 -28.55 5.23
C LYS A 602 17.37 -29.66 5.32
N GLN A 603 17.16 -30.18 6.52
CA GLN A 603 16.17 -31.24 6.74
C GLN A 603 14.75 -30.69 6.62
N GLY A 604 14.50 -29.48 7.13
CA GLY A 604 13.17 -28.87 7.12
C GLY A 604 12.62 -28.61 5.72
N CYS A 605 13.45 -28.13 4.78
CA CYS A 605 12.99 -27.83 3.42
C CYS A 605 12.76 -29.08 2.56
N GLN A 606 13.39 -30.21 2.91
CA GLN A 606 13.20 -31.49 2.22
C GLN A 606 12.01 -32.29 2.75
N GLY A 607 11.55 -31.98 3.97
CA GLY A 607 10.42 -32.65 4.59
C GLY A 607 9.05 -32.25 4.03
N THR A 608 8.04 -33.02 4.41
CA THR A 608 6.63 -32.66 4.17
C THR A 608 6.24 -31.51 5.08
N ASN A 609 5.78 -30.42 4.47
CA ASN A 609 5.41 -29.20 5.17
C ASN A 609 3.95 -28.87 4.87
N ILE A 610 3.06 -29.30 5.76
CA ILE A 610 1.61 -29.10 5.64
C ILE A 610 1.09 -28.38 6.87
N LEU A 611 0.47 -27.22 6.63
CA LEU A 611 -0.22 -26.43 7.63
C LEU A 611 -1.71 -26.78 7.63
N THR A 612 -2.25 -27.20 8.77
CA THR A 612 -3.66 -27.56 8.94
C THR A 612 -4.40 -26.47 9.68
N ASP A 613 -5.53 -25.99 9.16
CA ASP A 613 -6.36 -25.01 9.84
C ASP A 613 -7.37 -25.66 10.83
N ARG A 614 -8.13 -24.83 11.53
CA ARG A 614 -9.17 -25.29 12.48
C ARG A 614 -10.32 -26.09 11.85
N LYS A 615 -10.48 -26.05 10.53
CA LYS A 615 -11.48 -26.81 9.77
C LYS A 615 -10.91 -28.11 9.21
N GLY A 616 -9.62 -28.39 9.45
CA GLY A 616 -8.92 -29.57 8.92
C GLY A 616 -8.40 -29.40 7.49
N ALA A 617 -8.49 -28.19 6.90
CA ALA A 617 -7.96 -27.93 5.57
C ALA A 617 -6.43 -27.91 5.61
N LYS A 618 -5.79 -28.61 4.68
CA LYS A 618 -4.34 -28.87 4.63
C LYS A 618 -3.66 -28.03 3.56
N PHE A 619 -2.90 -27.02 3.95
CA PHE A 619 -2.20 -26.07 3.09
C PHE A 619 -0.71 -26.44 2.98
N PRO A 620 -0.21 -26.86 1.81
CA PRO A 620 1.22 -27.08 1.62
C PRO A 620 2.01 -25.79 1.79
N VAL A 621 3.18 -25.87 2.43
CA VAL A 621 4.15 -24.79 2.53
C VAL A 621 5.40 -25.22 1.76
N VAL A 622 5.80 -24.44 0.78
CA VAL A 622 6.90 -24.80 -0.13
C VAL A 622 8.00 -23.74 -0.09
N LYS A 623 9.24 -24.12 -0.46
CA LYS A 623 10.33 -23.16 -0.67
C LYS A 623 10.01 -22.26 -1.87
N ALA A 624 10.36 -20.98 -1.74
CA ALA A 624 10.34 -19.98 -2.80
C ALA A 624 11.76 -19.38 -3.00
N PRO A 625 12.03 -18.70 -4.13
CA PRO A 625 13.34 -18.09 -4.40
C PRO A 625 13.86 -17.17 -3.28
N GLY A 626 15.18 -17.16 -3.09
CA GLY A 626 15.84 -16.40 -2.01
C GLY A 626 15.53 -16.90 -0.59
N CYS A 627 15.38 -18.22 -0.41
CA CYS A 627 15.09 -18.86 0.89
C CYS A 627 13.78 -18.40 1.56
N ARG A 628 12.84 -17.88 0.78
CA ARG A 628 11.48 -17.57 1.20
C ARG A 628 10.63 -18.83 1.23
N ASN A 629 9.40 -18.72 1.70
CA ASN A 629 8.42 -19.79 1.51
C ASN A 629 7.07 -19.26 1.04
N GLU A 630 6.29 -20.18 0.50
CA GLU A 630 5.00 -19.91 -0.10
C GLU A 630 3.96 -20.89 0.44
N LEU A 631 2.84 -20.33 0.90
CA LEU A 631 1.66 -21.10 1.30
C LEU A 631 0.79 -21.34 0.07
N LEU A 632 0.53 -22.61 -0.24
CA LEU A 632 -0.32 -23.02 -1.36
C LEU A 632 -1.73 -23.36 -0.87
N ASN A 633 -2.71 -23.25 -1.78
CA ASN A 633 -4.09 -23.59 -1.47
C ASN A 633 -4.26 -25.07 -1.10
N SER A 634 -5.17 -25.31 -0.15
CA SER A 634 -5.43 -26.65 0.37
C SER A 634 -6.04 -27.60 -0.66
N GLN A 635 -6.75 -27.05 -1.65
CA GLN A 635 -7.33 -27.81 -2.76
C GLN A 635 -6.72 -27.37 -4.10
N LYS A 636 -6.56 -28.33 -5.01
CA LYS A 636 -6.16 -28.06 -6.40
C LYS A 636 -7.32 -27.35 -7.10
N LEU A 637 -7.05 -26.25 -7.80
CA LEU A 637 -7.95 -25.74 -8.81
C LEU A 637 -8.06 -26.79 -9.92
N PHE A 638 -9.28 -27.08 -10.36
CA PHE A 638 -9.54 -28.02 -11.45
C PHE A 638 -10.72 -27.55 -12.27
N LEU A 639 -10.51 -27.33 -13.57
CA LEU A 639 -11.52 -26.84 -14.51
C LEU A 639 -11.57 -27.66 -15.82
N ALA A 640 -10.90 -28.82 -15.90
CA ALA A 640 -10.88 -29.63 -17.14
C ALA A 640 -12.28 -30.07 -17.58
N ASP A 641 -13.15 -30.46 -16.64
CA ASP A 641 -14.56 -30.83 -16.86
C ASP A 641 -15.50 -29.61 -16.97
N LYS A 642 -14.94 -28.39 -16.93
CA LYS A 642 -15.65 -27.11 -17.11
C LYS A 642 -15.08 -26.29 -18.27
N ALA A 643 -14.37 -26.94 -19.20
CA ALA A 643 -13.72 -26.26 -20.31
C ALA A 643 -14.67 -25.43 -21.18
N ALA A 644 -15.93 -25.86 -21.33
CA ALA A 644 -16.96 -25.12 -22.06
C ALA A 644 -17.20 -23.70 -21.51
N ASP A 645 -16.98 -23.47 -20.22
CA ASP A 645 -17.29 -22.21 -19.55
C ASP A 645 -16.25 -21.11 -19.84
N TYR A 646 -15.00 -21.49 -20.16
CA TYR A 646 -13.91 -20.54 -20.41
C TYR A 646 -13.28 -20.62 -21.80
N ARG A 647 -13.52 -21.68 -22.59
CA ARG A 647 -12.92 -21.80 -23.93
C ARG A 647 -13.26 -20.66 -24.89
N ARG A 648 -14.36 -19.94 -24.67
CA ARG A 648 -14.85 -18.87 -25.56
C ARG A 648 -14.93 -17.48 -24.91
N ILE A 649 -14.21 -17.26 -23.79
CA ILE A 649 -14.20 -15.95 -23.12
C ILE A 649 -13.07 -15.03 -23.62
N GLY A 650 -12.42 -15.40 -24.73
CA GLY A 650 -11.39 -14.59 -25.40
C GLY A 650 -9.98 -14.76 -24.86
N LEU A 651 -9.65 -15.90 -24.26
CA LEU A 651 -8.31 -16.19 -23.75
C LEU A 651 -7.37 -16.63 -24.88
N TRP A 652 -6.11 -16.22 -24.81
CA TRP A 652 -5.04 -16.80 -25.62
C TRP A 652 -4.65 -18.18 -25.10
N ALA A 653 -4.52 -18.31 -23.78
CA ALA A 653 -4.01 -19.52 -23.14
C ALA A 653 -4.74 -19.85 -21.84
N GLN A 654 -4.72 -21.14 -21.52
CA GLN A 654 -5.06 -21.69 -20.22
C GLN A 654 -3.80 -22.35 -19.63
N ARG A 655 -3.53 -22.04 -18.37
CA ARG A 655 -2.30 -22.45 -17.71
C ARG A 655 -2.54 -23.56 -16.70
N LEU A 656 -1.75 -24.62 -16.82
CA LEU A 656 -1.58 -25.62 -15.78
C LEU A 656 -0.42 -25.21 -14.88
N LEU A 657 -0.73 -24.85 -13.62
CA LEU A 657 0.27 -24.46 -12.63
C LEU A 657 0.67 -25.68 -11.78
N PHE A 658 1.72 -26.38 -12.19
CA PHE A 658 2.26 -27.51 -11.43
C PHE A 658 3.11 -27.02 -10.26
N THR A 659 2.85 -27.58 -9.09
CA THR A 659 3.43 -27.18 -7.80
C THR A 659 3.91 -28.39 -7.02
N THR A 660 2.99 -29.16 -6.46
CA THR A 660 3.26 -30.36 -5.66
C THR A 660 3.14 -31.66 -6.46
N GLU A 661 2.79 -31.56 -7.75
CA GLU A 661 2.62 -32.70 -8.64
C GLU A 661 3.94 -33.41 -8.93
N THR A 662 3.91 -34.73 -9.03
CA THR A 662 5.03 -35.51 -9.57
C THR A 662 5.15 -35.32 -11.09
N PRO A 663 6.30 -35.66 -11.71
CA PRO A 663 6.44 -35.62 -13.17
C PRO A 663 5.35 -36.41 -13.91
N ASP A 664 5.01 -37.61 -13.43
CA ASP A 664 3.95 -38.45 -14.03
C ASP A 664 2.56 -37.81 -13.88
N GLU A 665 2.26 -37.22 -12.72
CA GLU A 665 1.01 -36.49 -12.53
C GLU A 665 0.91 -35.30 -13.48
N CYS A 666 2.01 -34.58 -13.75
CA CYS A 666 2.02 -33.47 -14.70
C CYS A 666 1.58 -33.91 -16.11
N VAL A 667 2.09 -35.05 -16.58
CA VAL A 667 1.69 -35.65 -17.87
C VAL A 667 0.22 -36.06 -17.85
N GLN A 668 -0.23 -36.76 -16.80
CA GLN A 668 -1.61 -37.24 -16.69
C GLN A 668 -2.63 -36.09 -16.66
N VAL A 669 -2.33 -35.02 -15.92
CA VAL A 669 -3.15 -33.81 -15.89
C VAL A 669 -3.17 -33.15 -17.26
N THR A 670 -2.03 -33.02 -17.93
CA THR A 670 -1.93 -32.40 -19.25
C THR A 670 -2.76 -33.18 -20.27
N ARG A 671 -2.66 -34.51 -20.30
CA ARG A 671 -3.54 -35.39 -21.10
C ARG A 671 -5.02 -35.15 -20.81
N ARG A 672 -5.40 -34.97 -19.54
CA ARG A 672 -6.78 -34.67 -19.17
C ARG A 672 -7.28 -33.36 -19.80
N TYR A 673 -6.46 -32.30 -19.80
CA TYR A 673 -6.81 -31.01 -20.40
C TYR A 673 -6.85 -31.01 -21.94
N LEU A 674 -6.13 -31.95 -22.55
CA LEU A 674 -6.19 -32.26 -23.97
C LEU A 674 -7.32 -33.23 -24.34
N GLU A 675 -8.18 -33.62 -23.39
CA GLU A 675 -9.25 -34.61 -23.56
C GLU A 675 -8.74 -36.03 -23.95
N GLN A 676 -7.47 -36.31 -23.69
CA GLN A 676 -6.78 -37.59 -23.96
C GLN A 676 -6.64 -38.47 -22.71
N GLY A 677 -7.36 -38.15 -21.62
CA GLY A 677 -7.25 -38.86 -20.36
C GLY A 677 -8.41 -38.62 -19.39
N SER A 678 -8.41 -39.41 -18.31
CA SER A 678 -9.46 -39.43 -17.29
C SER A 678 -8.98 -38.98 -15.90
N TRP A 679 -7.72 -38.52 -15.77
CA TRP A 679 -7.16 -38.09 -14.50
C TRP A 679 -8.02 -36.98 -13.84
N SER A 680 -8.22 -37.08 -12.53
CA SER A 680 -8.90 -36.08 -11.72
C SER A 680 -8.28 -36.08 -10.32
N PRO A 681 -8.12 -34.92 -9.68
CA PRO A 681 -7.71 -34.88 -8.28
C PRO A 681 -8.85 -35.40 -7.37
N ASN A 682 -8.48 -36.02 -6.25
CA ASN A 682 -9.45 -36.51 -5.26
C ASN A 682 -10.27 -35.38 -4.63
N GLU A 683 -9.60 -34.28 -4.28
CA GLU A 683 -10.23 -33.06 -3.75
C GLU A 683 -9.80 -31.87 -4.60
N TYR A 684 -10.77 -31.04 -4.99
CA TYR A 684 -10.53 -29.86 -5.79
C TYR A 684 -11.53 -28.74 -5.54
N THR A 685 -11.14 -27.55 -5.98
CA THR A 685 -11.97 -26.35 -5.98
C THR A 685 -12.17 -25.85 -7.41
N ARG A 686 -13.22 -25.06 -7.63
CA ARG A 686 -13.43 -24.28 -8.85
C ARG A 686 -12.81 -22.88 -8.78
N GLY A 687 -12.06 -22.61 -7.71
CA GLY A 687 -11.51 -21.30 -7.43
C GLY A 687 -12.61 -20.26 -7.21
N LEU A 688 -12.33 -19.02 -7.60
CA LEU A 688 -13.23 -17.89 -7.45
C LEU A 688 -14.00 -17.57 -8.76
N TYR A 689 -13.78 -18.33 -9.84
CA TYR A 689 -14.36 -18.05 -11.15
C TYR A 689 -15.90 -18.06 -11.22
N TYR A 690 -16.55 -18.69 -10.23
CA TYR A 690 -18.02 -18.77 -10.10
C TYR A 690 -18.57 -18.03 -8.87
N ARG A 691 -17.71 -17.49 -7.99
CA ARG A 691 -18.12 -16.92 -6.69
C ARG A 691 -17.79 -15.44 -6.65
N ASP A 692 -18.62 -14.63 -6.02
CA ASP A 692 -18.26 -13.22 -5.80
C ASP A 692 -17.07 -13.15 -4.86
N VAL A 693 -16.14 -12.26 -5.22
CA VAL A 693 -15.10 -11.78 -4.35
C VAL A 693 -15.49 -10.37 -3.99
N GLU A 694 -15.75 -10.16 -2.71
CA GLU A 694 -16.04 -8.82 -2.19
C GLU A 694 -14.77 -7.98 -2.21
#